data_AF-A0A0V0G730-F1
#
_entry.id   AF-A0A0V0G730-F1
#
_cell.length_a   1.000
_cell.length_b   1.000
_cell.length_c   1.000
_cell.angle_alpha   90.00
_cell.angle_beta   90.00
_cell.angle_gamma   90.00
#
_symmetry.space_group_name_H-M   'P 1'
#
loop_
_entity.id
_entity.type
_entity.pdbx_description
1 polymer ?
#
loop_
_entity_poly.entity_id
_entity_poly.type
_entity_poly.pdbx_seq_one_letter_code
_entity_poly.pdbx_strand_id
1 'polypeptide(L)'
;MANLTLDKDAFYRRMNRLYSSFKSSKENNDGFPEVDAVVSATGVDDEVVYSKSTALQTWLLGYELMDTIMIICLDSLHFLASKKKIEFLKQIEGSKDENGLPSVKLHVRDRNDDSANFKKLIEAIKSSRNGKVIGTFAKDNFSGPFMEAWKQSIKKEDFQTVDLSSAVGYIMSIKEESELNLIKKASQVSVDIFNKYLKDQIMDIIDSDKKVKHNKLVEGVESSLTDKKYVSNVDPTNLDMCYRPIIQSGGNYNLKFSALSDKNTLHFGAIVCSLGARYKSYCSNIARTFLVDPSETVQVNYNFLLDLEEELLKQLQAGAKLCNVYSAGIEFTKKHKPELIINLTKNFGFVMGIEFRESSMLIAPKTQASALKGQVYNLNVGLSGLTNTDAKEKEGKTYALFIGDTVVVNEATPATVLTQSRKKMKNIGIFLKDGEEDEDEEEKENEPAPTPILGRGKRTAVLDSKLRQDSSAEEKRKQHQKELAAQLNEAAKQRLAAQSSGRQEEKVRKSNISYKSRSQMPNEPEVKELKIFVDRKYETVILPIFGLSVPFHISTIKNISQSVEGDYTYLRVNFFHPGATMARSEGSSFSQPDATFVKEVTYRSTNTKEPGESVAPSGNLNNAFRIIKEVQKKFKSREAEEKEKEDLVKQDVLVLSQNKGNPKLKDLYIRPNIVNKRMTGSLEAHSNGFRYTSVRGDKVDVLYNNIKNAFFQPCDGEMIILLHFHLRHAIMFGKKKHVDVQFYTEVGEITTDLGKHQHMHDRDDLAAEQSERELRHKLKTAFKSFCEKVETMTKQEIEFDTPFRDLGFPGAPFRSTVLLQPTSGCLVNLTEWPPFVITLEDIELVHFERVQFHLKNFDMIFVFKDYHRKVSMVNAIPMNMLDHVKEWLNSCDIRYSEGIQSLNWTKIMKTITDDPDGFFESGGWTFLDPESDVEVAADDDEDEEDDAYEPTDSASEEESDDDSDYSEASEDSGTEEELGSSDESGKDWSDLEREAAEEDRERGDDYNDDYTRGKRKGRTGGDHYDSPKKSKHDKNRSKSSSPEKKHKSSSSHKSSHSSHSSHPSKKKDHSSSKKHSPSKKDKEREREKSSSKSNSHSSDKKHHSSSSNHKSSHHDKDKHSSSDKKRHREDSGHKHSPSKKSKK
;
A
#
# COMPACT_ATOMS: atom_id res chain seq x y z
N MET A 1 -32.73 13.79 -30.92
CA MET A 1 -34.01 13.03 -30.93
C MET A 1 -34.07 11.94 -32.01
N ALA A 2 -33.63 12.16 -33.27
CA ALA A 2 -33.92 11.21 -34.37
C ALA A 2 -33.34 9.78 -34.20
N ASN A 3 -32.36 9.57 -33.32
CA ASN A 3 -31.76 8.25 -33.02
C ASN A 3 -31.89 7.88 -31.52
N LEU A 4 -33.07 8.07 -30.92
CA LEU A 4 -33.35 7.60 -29.54
C LEU A 4 -33.99 6.21 -29.59
N THR A 5 -33.32 5.21 -29.02
CA THR A 5 -33.77 3.81 -28.98
C THR A 5 -34.41 3.51 -27.62
N LEU A 6 -35.56 2.83 -27.64
CA LEU A 6 -36.28 2.42 -26.42
C LEU A 6 -35.87 0.98 -26.05
N ASP A 7 -35.48 0.73 -24.79
CA ASP A 7 -35.26 -0.63 -24.27
C ASP A 7 -36.61 -1.33 -24.11
N LYS A 8 -37.02 -2.03 -25.18
CA LYS A 8 -38.32 -2.68 -25.27
C LYS A 8 -38.49 -3.78 -24.21
N ASP A 9 -37.43 -4.52 -23.94
CA ASP A 9 -37.48 -5.65 -23.01
C ASP A 9 -37.63 -5.15 -21.58
N ALA A 10 -36.92 -4.08 -21.20
CA ALA A 10 -37.16 -3.38 -19.95
C ALA A 10 -38.59 -2.83 -19.87
N PHE A 11 -39.09 -2.17 -20.92
CA PHE A 11 -40.46 -1.68 -20.96
C PHE A 11 -41.49 -2.80 -20.72
N TYR A 12 -41.42 -3.91 -21.46
CA TYR A 12 -42.39 -5.00 -21.32
C TYR A 12 -42.27 -5.72 -19.97
N ARG A 13 -41.06 -5.96 -19.43
CA ARG A 13 -40.89 -6.53 -18.08
C ARG A 13 -41.52 -5.64 -17.01
N ARG A 14 -41.19 -4.35 -17.02
CA ARG A 14 -41.59 -3.37 -16.01
C ARG A 14 -43.08 -3.03 -16.10
N MET A 15 -43.62 -2.92 -17.32
CA MET A 15 -45.04 -2.74 -17.57
C MET A 15 -45.85 -4.00 -17.18
N ASN A 16 -45.36 -5.22 -17.45
CA ASN A 16 -46.01 -6.45 -16.96
C ASN A 16 -46.07 -6.48 -15.43
N ARG A 17 -44.96 -6.15 -14.75
CA ARG A 17 -44.92 -6.10 -13.29
C ARG A 17 -45.95 -5.12 -12.71
N LEU A 18 -46.12 -3.95 -13.33
CA LEU A 18 -47.16 -2.98 -12.96
C LEU A 18 -48.57 -3.50 -13.24
N TYR A 19 -48.80 -4.13 -14.40
CA TYR A 19 -50.10 -4.75 -14.75
C TYR A 19 -50.45 -5.95 -13.87
N SER A 20 -49.47 -6.73 -13.38
CA SER A 20 -49.70 -7.81 -12.43
C SER A 20 -50.31 -7.28 -11.14
N SER A 21 -49.68 -6.28 -10.50
CA SER A 21 -50.21 -5.65 -9.27
C SER A 21 -51.54 -4.92 -9.50
N PHE A 22 -51.72 -4.28 -10.65
CA PHE A 22 -52.99 -3.64 -11.01
C PHE A 22 -54.13 -4.67 -11.22
N LYS A 23 -53.82 -5.86 -11.74
CA LYS A 23 -54.79 -6.96 -11.92
C LYS A 23 -55.03 -7.76 -10.63
N SER A 24 -54.02 -7.97 -9.77
CA SER A 24 -54.10 -8.79 -8.56
C SER A 24 -54.79 -8.14 -7.36
N SER A 25 -55.22 -6.87 -7.47
CA SER A 25 -55.83 -6.06 -6.40
C SER A 25 -57.08 -6.66 -5.74
N LYS A 26 -57.61 -7.78 -6.23
CA LYS A 26 -58.77 -8.52 -5.69
C LYS A 26 -58.43 -9.78 -4.91
N GLU A 27 -57.21 -10.31 -5.03
CA GLU A 27 -56.88 -11.67 -4.54
C GLU A 27 -55.71 -11.71 -3.55
N ASN A 28 -54.77 -10.76 -3.60
CA ASN A 28 -53.64 -10.69 -2.68
C ASN A 28 -53.51 -9.33 -2.00
N ASN A 29 -52.99 -9.35 -0.76
CA ASN A 29 -52.85 -8.20 0.13
C ASN A 29 -51.61 -7.32 -0.22
N ASP A 30 -51.33 -7.16 -1.52
CA ASP A 30 -50.10 -6.55 -2.07
C ASP A 30 -50.06 -5.01 -1.98
N GLY A 31 -51.05 -4.38 -1.34
CA GLY A 31 -51.08 -2.95 -1.07
C GLY A 31 -51.31 -2.03 -2.28
N PHE A 32 -51.65 -2.57 -3.47
CA PHE A 32 -52.07 -1.77 -4.62
C PHE A 32 -53.57 -1.44 -4.53
N PRO A 33 -53.98 -0.16 -4.43
CA PRO A 33 -55.40 0.21 -4.28
C PRO A 33 -56.28 -0.22 -5.45
N GLU A 34 -57.55 -0.57 -5.15
CA GLU A 34 -58.55 -0.80 -6.20
C GLU A 34 -58.86 0.49 -6.96
N VAL A 35 -58.43 0.54 -8.22
CA VAL A 35 -58.74 1.62 -9.17
C VAL A 35 -59.19 1.04 -10.51
N ASP A 36 -59.93 1.84 -11.29
CA ASP A 36 -60.42 1.47 -12.62
C ASP A 36 -59.39 1.75 -13.72
N ALA A 37 -58.60 2.83 -13.57
CA ALA A 37 -57.48 3.19 -14.44
C ALA A 37 -56.39 3.95 -13.67
N VAL A 38 -55.13 3.87 -14.14
CA VAL A 38 -54.02 4.71 -13.64
C VAL A 38 -53.82 5.90 -14.59
N VAL A 39 -53.69 7.11 -14.03
CA VAL A 39 -53.49 8.36 -14.77
C VAL A 39 -52.21 9.03 -14.29
N SER A 40 -51.22 9.14 -15.18
CA SER A 40 -49.98 9.88 -14.96
C SER A 40 -49.84 10.97 -16.02
N ALA A 41 -49.49 12.20 -15.62
CA ALA A 41 -49.48 13.36 -16.50
C ALA A 41 -48.34 14.31 -16.09
N THR A 42 -47.37 14.47 -16.99
CA THR A 42 -46.21 15.36 -16.82
C THR A 42 -46.41 16.64 -17.62
N GLY A 43 -46.06 17.79 -17.03
CA GLY A 43 -46.02 19.09 -17.71
C GLY A 43 -44.61 19.47 -18.16
N VAL A 44 -44.32 20.76 -18.16
CA VAL A 44 -42.97 21.33 -18.22
C VAL A 44 -42.76 22.08 -16.92
N ASP A 45 -41.76 21.69 -16.12
CA ASP A 45 -41.48 22.32 -14.83
C ASP A 45 -40.00 22.06 -14.46
N ASP A 46 -39.15 23.06 -14.67
CA ASP A 46 -37.69 22.93 -14.54
C ASP A 46 -37.22 22.92 -13.06
N GLU A 47 -38.11 23.21 -12.10
CA GLU A 47 -37.81 23.14 -10.65
C GLU A 47 -38.08 21.75 -10.05
N VAL A 48 -38.84 20.88 -10.73
CA VAL A 48 -39.30 19.59 -10.18
C VAL A 48 -38.34 18.44 -10.51
N VAL A 49 -37.21 18.37 -9.79
CA VAL A 49 -36.16 17.35 -9.96
C VAL A 49 -36.65 15.90 -9.75
N TYR A 50 -37.73 15.71 -8.97
CA TYR A 50 -38.36 14.42 -8.68
C TYR A 50 -39.89 14.51 -8.63
N SER A 51 -40.56 13.66 -9.40
CA SER A 51 -42.00 13.38 -9.32
C SER A 51 -42.25 11.88 -9.51
N LYS A 52 -43.41 11.37 -9.09
CA LYS A 52 -43.77 9.96 -9.33
C LYS A 52 -44.00 9.67 -10.81
N SER A 53 -44.58 10.61 -11.56
CA SER A 53 -44.78 10.51 -13.00
C SER A 53 -43.47 10.52 -13.79
N THR A 54 -42.52 11.41 -13.49
CA THR A 54 -41.23 11.46 -14.20
C THR A 54 -40.35 10.26 -13.86
N ALA A 55 -40.39 9.80 -12.61
CA ALA A 55 -39.74 8.57 -12.19
C ALA A 55 -40.35 7.32 -12.88
N LEU A 56 -41.68 7.23 -12.98
CA LEU A 56 -42.37 6.14 -13.67
C LEU A 56 -42.10 6.14 -15.18
N GLN A 57 -42.09 7.31 -15.84
CA GLN A 57 -41.69 7.43 -17.24
C GLN A 57 -40.24 7.00 -17.46
N THR A 58 -39.32 7.46 -16.62
CA THR A 58 -37.90 7.07 -16.65
C THR A 58 -37.74 5.56 -16.43
N TRP A 59 -38.50 4.96 -15.50
CA TRP A 59 -38.44 3.52 -15.23
C TRP A 59 -38.96 2.68 -16.40
N LEU A 60 -40.07 3.09 -17.03
CA LEU A 60 -40.68 2.35 -18.13
C LEU A 60 -39.97 2.57 -19.47
N LEU A 61 -39.55 3.80 -19.77
CA LEU A 61 -39.13 4.23 -21.12
C LEU A 61 -37.62 4.52 -21.23
N GLY A 62 -36.91 4.59 -20.10
CA GLY A 62 -35.51 5.03 -20.03
C GLY A 62 -35.30 6.55 -20.17
N TYR A 63 -36.38 7.32 -20.36
CA TYR A 63 -36.35 8.76 -20.61
C TYR A 63 -37.57 9.45 -19.98
N GLU A 64 -37.37 10.69 -19.54
CA GLU A 64 -38.48 11.56 -19.16
C GLU A 64 -39.17 12.16 -20.39
N LEU A 65 -40.50 12.14 -20.39
CA LEU A 65 -41.32 12.76 -21.43
C LEU A 65 -42.19 13.86 -20.79
N MET A 66 -41.64 15.07 -20.64
CA MET A 66 -42.44 16.28 -20.33
C MET A 66 -43.70 16.42 -21.21
N ASP A 67 -44.70 17.17 -20.74
CA ASP A 67 -45.86 17.61 -21.52
C ASP A 67 -46.59 16.43 -22.21
N THR A 68 -46.79 15.35 -21.44
CA THR A 68 -47.26 14.03 -21.89
C THR A 68 -48.21 13.40 -20.87
N ILE A 69 -49.28 12.76 -21.35
CA ILE A 69 -50.23 12.00 -20.51
C ILE A 69 -50.11 10.52 -20.84
N MET A 70 -50.02 9.67 -19.81
CA MET A 70 -50.07 8.22 -19.88
C MET A 70 -51.27 7.71 -19.05
N ILE A 71 -52.13 6.90 -19.67
CA ILE A 71 -53.32 6.32 -19.02
C ILE A 71 -53.30 4.80 -19.21
N ILE A 72 -53.34 4.08 -18.09
CA ILE A 72 -53.28 2.62 -18.02
C ILE A 72 -54.68 2.10 -17.68
N CYS A 73 -55.41 1.63 -18.70
CA CYS A 73 -56.68 0.94 -18.54
C CYS A 73 -56.46 -0.58 -18.54
N LEU A 74 -57.47 -1.37 -18.18
CA LEU A 74 -57.37 -2.84 -18.12
C LEU A 74 -56.97 -3.45 -19.49
N ASP A 75 -57.58 -2.97 -20.57
CA ASP A 75 -57.49 -3.54 -21.93
C ASP A 75 -56.81 -2.63 -22.97
N SER A 76 -56.35 -1.44 -22.56
CA SER A 76 -55.42 -0.64 -23.36
C SER A 76 -54.57 0.35 -22.56
N LEU A 77 -53.36 0.57 -23.05
CA LEU A 77 -52.44 1.60 -22.60
C LEU A 77 -52.51 2.78 -23.58
N HIS A 78 -52.66 3.99 -23.07
CA HIS A 78 -52.76 5.20 -23.88
C HIS A 78 -51.63 6.18 -23.59
N PHE A 79 -51.08 6.79 -24.64
CA PHE A 79 -50.17 7.94 -24.53
C PHE A 79 -50.70 9.11 -25.36
N LEU A 80 -50.70 10.33 -24.81
CA LEU A 80 -50.93 11.58 -25.52
C LEU A 80 -49.69 12.46 -25.40
N ALA A 81 -48.97 12.66 -26.50
CA ALA A 81 -47.69 13.39 -26.53
C ALA A 81 -47.48 14.13 -27.86
N SER A 82 -46.45 15.00 -27.92
CA SER A 82 -46.10 15.68 -29.18
C SER A 82 -45.61 14.71 -30.26
N LYS A 83 -45.78 15.06 -31.55
CA LYS A 83 -45.46 14.19 -32.69
C LYS A 83 -44.08 13.52 -32.64
N LYS A 84 -43.04 14.22 -32.14
CA LYS A 84 -41.69 13.65 -31.98
C LYS A 84 -41.61 12.57 -30.89
N LYS A 85 -42.35 12.73 -29.80
CA LYS A 85 -42.43 11.77 -28.68
C LYS A 85 -43.27 10.55 -29.07
N ILE A 86 -44.34 10.74 -29.83
CA ILE A 86 -45.11 9.65 -30.43
C ILE A 86 -44.28 8.84 -31.42
N GLU A 87 -43.47 9.46 -32.28
CA GLU A 87 -42.59 8.74 -33.20
C GLU A 87 -41.55 7.85 -32.47
N PHE A 88 -41.07 8.30 -31.30
CA PHE A 88 -40.24 7.47 -30.41
C PHE A 88 -41.03 6.30 -29.81
N LEU A 89 -42.27 6.54 -29.34
CA LEU A 89 -43.14 5.52 -28.73
C LEU A 89 -43.70 4.48 -29.73
N LYS A 90 -43.70 4.74 -31.04
CA LYS A 90 -44.06 3.72 -32.06
C LYS A 90 -43.25 2.43 -31.94
N GLN A 91 -42.06 2.50 -31.35
CA GLN A 91 -41.21 1.34 -31.06
C GLN A 91 -41.93 0.23 -30.25
N ILE A 92 -42.98 0.57 -29.48
CA ILE A 92 -43.78 -0.35 -28.66
C ILE A 92 -45.24 -0.52 -29.15
N GLU A 93 -45.64 0.08 -30.28
CA GLU A 93 -47.04 0.10 -30.74
C GLU A 93 -47.48 -1.23 -31.40
N GLY A 94 -46.56 -1.94 -32.06
CA GLY A 94 -46.86 -3.14 -32.87
C GLY A 94 -46.81 -4.49 -32.14
N SER A 95 -46.45 -4.53 -30.85
CA SER A 95 -46.15 -5.77 -30.11
C SER A 95 -47.38 -6.44 -29.51
N LYS A 96 -48.30 -6.91 -30.34
CA LYS A 96 -49.43 -7.70 -29.87
C LYS A 96 -49.04 -9.15 -29.58
N ASP A 97 -49.81 -9.75 -28.68
CA ASP A 97 -50.00 -11.19 -28.45
C ASP A 97 -48.84 -12.03 -27.89
N GLU A 98 -47.56 -11.63 -27.97
CA GLU A 98 -46.46 -12.41 -27.35
C GLU A 98 -46.27 -12.18 -25.84
N ASN A 99 -46.53 -10.98 -25.31
CA ASN A 99 -46.11 -10.56 -23.96
C ASN A 99 -47.24 -10.35 -22.93
N GLY A 100 -48.49 -10.74 -23.24
CA GLY A 100 -49.62 -10.67 -22.29
C GLY A 100 -50.11 -9.25 -21.91
N LEU A 101 -49.57 -8.22 -22.55
CA LEU A 101 -49.88 -6.81 -22.28
C LEU A 101 -50.99 -6.24 -23.18
N PRO A 102 -51.77 -5.25 -22.71
CA PRO A 102 -52.86 -4.69 -23.51
C PRO A 102 -52.38 -3.76 -24.63
N SER A 103 -53.27 -3.48 -25.59
CA SER A 103 -52.93 -2.68 -26.78
C SER A 103 -52.47 -1.25 -26.44
N VAL A 104 -51.30 -0.87 -26.95
CA VAL A 104 -50.79 0.51 -26.88
C VAL A 104 -51.49 1.36 -27.95
N LYS A 105 -52.01 2.52 -27.56
CA LYS A 105 -52.74 3.45 -28.42
C LYS A 105 -52.11 4.84 -28.33
N LEU A 106 -51.46 5.28 -29.40
CA LEU A 106 -50.70 6.52 -29.44
C LEU A 106 -51.53 7.69 -30.03
N HIS A 107 -51.70 8.75 -29.26
CA HIS A 107 -52.39 9.97 -29.66
C HIS A 107 -51.38 11.11 -29.85
N VAL A 108 -51.40 11.76 -31.02
CA VAL A 108 -50.57 12.95 -31.29
C VAL A 108 -51.29 14.19 -30.78
N ARG A 109 -50.60 15.01 -29.98
CA ARG A 109 -51.12 16.30 -29.51
C ARG A 109 -51.31 17.30 -30.64
N ASP A 110 -52.42 18.02 -30.57
CA ASP A 110 -52.79 19.05 -31.52
C ASP A 110 -52.21 20.42 -31.09
N ARG A 111 -51.79 21.22 -32.07
CA ARG A 111 -51.03 22.46 -31.80
C ARG A 111 -51.86 23.61 -31.21
N ASN A 112 -53.19 23.52 -31.27
CA ASN A 112 -54.09 24.61 -30.95
C ASN A 112 -55.06 24.28 -29.80
N ASP A 113 -55.61 23.06 -29.78
CA ASP A 113 -56.53 22.56 -28.75
C ASP A 113 -56.47 21.03 -28.68
N ASP A 114 -56.13 20.48 -27.51
CA ASP A 114 -56.09 19.03 -27.25
C ASP A 114 -57.44 18.47 -26.74
N SER A 115 -58.51 19.28 -26.62
CA SER A 115 -59.81 18.87 -26.04
C SER A 115 -60.46 17.66 -26.71
N ALA A 116 -60.26 17.48 -28.02
CA ALA A 116 -60.74 16.29 -28.74
C ALA A 116 -59.99 15.00 -28.33
N ASN A 117 -58.72 15.13 -27.92
CA ASN A 117 -57.91 14.01 -27.43
C ASN A 117 -58.17 13.76 -25.94
N PHE A 118 -58.42 14.80 -25.14
CA PHE A 118 -58.86 14.66 -23.75
C PHE A 118 -60.19 13.92 -23.60
N LYS A 119 -61.16 14.13 -24.52
CA LYS A 119 -62.43 13.37 -24.53
C LYS A 119 -62.22 11.88 -24.76
N LYS A 120 -61.45 11.48 -25.78
CA LYS A 120 -61.03 10.08 -25.98
C LYS A 120 -60.32 9.52 -24.74
N LEU A 121 -59.52 10.38 -24.09
CA LEU A 121 -58.88 10.17 -22.78
C LEU A 121 -59.85 9.64 -21.72
N ILE A 122 -60.88 10.48 -21.47
CA ILE A 122 -61.94 10.29 -20.48
C ILE A 122 -62.84 9.10 -20.84
N GLU A 123 -63.18 8.93 -22.12
CA GLU A 123 -63.94 7.79 -22.62
C GLU A 123 -63.20 6.46 -22.37
N ALA A 124 -61.89 6.41 -22.60
CA ALA A 124 -61.07 5.25 -22.30
C ALA A 124 -61.06 4.91 -20.80
N ILE A 125 -60.93 5.93 -19.92
CA ILE A 125 -61.04 5.76 -18.47
C ILE A 125 -62.41 5.19 -18.09
N LYS A 126 -63.51 5.76 -18.60
CA LYS A 126 -64.89 5.31 -18.33
C LYS A 126 -65.16 3.89 -18.83
N SER A 127 -64.47 3.45 -19.88
CA SER A 127 -64.56 2.08 -20.41
C SER A 127 -63.76 1.03 -19.64
N SER A 128 -62.88 1.46 -18.71
CA SER A 128 -62.04 0.55 -17.93
C SER A 128 -62.72 0.13 -16.64
N ARG A 129 -62.87 -1.17 -16.40
CA ARG A 129 -63.51 -1.74 -15.18
C ARG A 129 -64.87 -1.09 -14.89
N ASN A 130 -65.03 -0.35 -13.79
CA ASN A 130 -66.27 0.34 -13.42
C ASN A 130 -66.31 1.82 -13.86
N GLY A 131 -65.20 2.36 -14.38
CA GLY A 131 -65.12 3.72 -14.94
C GLY A 131 -65.31 4.87 -13.96
N LYS A 132 -65.06 4.68 -12.65
CA LYS A 132 -65.33 5.66 -11.58
C LYS A 132 -64.11 6.08 -10.76
N VAL A 133 -63.18 5.16 -10.49
CA VAL A 133 -62.05 5.39 -9.57
C VAL A 133 -60.75 5.50 -10.36
N ILE A 134 -60.06 6.63 -10.28
CA ILE A 134 -58.78 6.85 -10.95
C ILE A 134 -57.62 6.88 -9.96
N GLY A 135 -56.58 6.10 -10.25
CA GLY A 135 -55.31 6.15 -9.56
C GLY A 135 -54.45 7.29 -10.10
N THR A 136 -53.94 8.14 -9.22
CA THR A 136 -53.17 9.35 -9.53
C THR A 136 -51.98 9.47 -8.58
N PHE A 137 -51.08 10.43 -8.81
CA PHE A 137 -50.01 10.77 -7.88
C PHE A 137 -50.32 12.10 -7.20
N ALA A 138 -50.78 12.05 -5.95
CA ALA A 138 -51.41 13.21 -5.29
C ALA A 138 -50.45 14.40 -5.04
N LYS A 139 -49.14 14.20 -5.18
CA LYS A 139 -48.10 15.24 -5.01
C LYS A 139 -47.60 15.83 -6.33
N ASP A 140 -47.92 15.22 -7.48
CA ASP A 140 -47.41 15.63 -8.79
C ASP A 140 -48.22 16.83 -9.34
N ASN A 141 -47.82 18.05 -8.98
CA ASN A 141 -48.51 19.28 -9.37
C ASN A 141 -47.76 20.09 -10.45
N PHE A 142 -47.52 19.49 -11.62
CA PHE A 142 -46.93 20.21 -12.76
C PHE A 142 -47.76 21.42 -13.19
N SER A 143 -47.08 22.51 -13.53
CA SER A 143 -47.66 23.73 -14.07
C SER A 143 -47.84 23.68 -15.62
N GLY A 144 -48.36 24.76 -16.20
CA GLY A 144 -48.37 25.01 -17.65
C GLY A 144 -49.70 24.72 -18.37
N PRO A 145 -49.94 25.34 -19.55
CA PRO A 145 -51.28 25.38 -20.17
C PRO A 145 -51.86 24.01 -20.54
N PHE A 146 -51.02 23.06 -20.96
CA PHE A 146 -51.45 21.69 -21.29
C PHE A 146 -51.95 20.94 -20.05
N MET A 147 -51.21 21.03 -18.94
CA MET A 147 -51.59 20.43 -17.66
C MET A 147 -52.80 21.10 -17.04
N GLU A 148 -52.96 22.41 -17.19
CA GLU A 148 -54.16 23.13 -16.76
C GLU A 148 -55.39 22.72 -17.57
N ALA A 149 -55.30 22.62 -18.90
CA ALA A 149 -56.39 22.18 -19.75
C ALA A 149 -56.81 20.72 -19.45
N TRP A 150 -55.84 19.84 -19.15
CA TRP A 150 -56.13 18.48 -18.67
C TRP A 150 -56.80 18.48 -17.30
N LYS A 151 -56.25 19.21 -16.31
CA LYS A 151 -56.84 19.36 -14.96
C LYS A 151 -58.25 19.95 -15.00
N GLN A 152 -58.54 20.88 -15.92
CA GLN A 152 -59.89 21.42 -16.14
C GLN A 152 -60.84 20.44 -16.84
N SER A 153 -60.31 19.54 -17.66
CA SER A 153 -61.11 18.51 -18.36
C SER A 153 -61.52 17.39 -17.40
N ILE A 154 -60.57 16.82 -16.66
CA ILE A 154 -60.83 15.70 -15.75
C ILE A 154 -61.74 16.09 -14.55
N LYS A 155 -61.67 17.35 -14.10
CA LYS A 155 -62.55 17.91 -13.05
C LYS A 155 -64.04 17.97 -13.41
N LYS A 156 -64.42 17.79 -14.68
CA LYS A 156 -65.82 17.81 -15.13
C LYS A 156 -66.54 16.46 -15.02
N GLU A 157 -65.80 15.40 -14.69
CA GLU A 157 -66.23 14.01 -14.91
C GLU A 157 -66.47 13.22 -13.61
N ASP A 158 -66.36 13.89 -12.45
CA ASP A 158 -66.68 13.37 -11.10
C ASP A 158 -66.02 12.02 -10.72
N PHE A 159 -64.80 11.79 -11.23
CA PHE A 159 -63.99 10.61 -10.87
C PHE A 159 -63.48 10.69 -9.43
N GLN A 160 -63.53 9.58 -8.71
CA GLN A 160 -62.91 9.44 -7.39
C GLN A 160 -61.40 9.24 -7.54
N THR A 161 -60.59 10.12 -6.96
CA THR A 161 -59.12 10.06 -7.03
C THR A 161 -58.51 9.29 -5.86
N VAL A 162 -57.64 8.34 -6.16
CA VAL A 162 -56.83 7.59 -5.18
C VAL A 162 -55.35 7.86 -5.42
N ASP A 163 -54.55 7.99 -4.36
CA ASP A 163 -53.09 8.14 -4.48
C ASP A 163 -52.41 6.78 -4.64
N LEU A 164 -51.63 6.61 -5.71
CA LEU A 164 -50.85 5.41 -6.00
C LEU A 164 -49.36 5.57 -5.66
N SER A 165 -48.93 6.72 -5.14
CA SER A 165 -47.51 7.06 -4.92
C SER A 165 -46.74 5.97 -4.16
N SER A 166 -47.33 5.44 -3.08
CA SER A 166 -46.72 4.38 -2.25
C SER A 166 -46.68 3.02 -2.96
N ALA A 167 -47.74 2.63 -3.66
CA ALA A 167 -47.83 1.32 -4.32
C ALA A 167 -46.89 1.24 -5.54
N VAL A 168 -46.82 2.30 -6.34
CA VAL A 168 -45.87 2.40 -7.45
C VAL A 168 -44.44 2.54 -6.95
N GLY A 169 -44.21 3.25 -5.83
CA GLY A 169 -42.92 3.25 -5.12
C GLY A 169 -42.47 1.86 -4.68
N TYR A 170 -43.38 1.05 -4.13
CA TYR A 170 -43.11 -0.35 -3.76
C TYR A 170 -42.75 -1.21 -4.98
N ILE A 171 -43.45 -1.05 -6.10
CA ILE A 171 -43.12 -1.74 -7.38
C ILE A 171 -41.74 -1.31 -7.89
N MET A 172 -41.41 -0.01 -7.87
CA MET A 172 -40.12 0.52 -8.34
C MET A 172 -38.96 0.35 -7.33
N SER A 173 -39.20 -0.27 -6.18
CA SER A 173 -38.20 -0.42 -5.11
C SER A 173 -37.10 -1.43 -5.45
N ILE A 174 -37.48 -2.64 -5.89
CA ILE A 174 -36.57 -3.70 -6.33
C ILE A 174 -35.97 -3.30 -7.68
N LYS A 175 -34.65 -3.27 -7.75
CA LYS A 175 -33.85 -2.90 -8.92
C LYS A 175 -33.41 -4.12 -9.72
N GLU A 176 -33.54 -4.06 -11.04
CA GLU A 176 -32.90 -5.00 -11.96
C GLU A 176 -31.37 -4.85 -11.92
N GLU A 177 -30.61 -5.86 -12.38
CA GLU A 177 -29.14 -5.82 -12.36
C GLU A 177 -28.58 -4.64 -13.18
N SER A 178 -29.24 -4.28 -14.29
CA SER A 178 -28.92 -3.10 -15.10
C SER A 178 -29.06 -1.80 -14.29
N GLU A 179 -30.12 -1.67 -13.48
CA GLU A 179 -30.36 -0.52 -12.60
C GLU A 179 -29.34 -0.47 -11.45
N LEU A 180 -29.03 -1.63 -10.82
CA LEU A 180 -27.99 -1.73 -9.80
C LEU A 180 -26.62 -1.32 -10.35
N ASN A 181 -26.31 -1.65 -11.60
CA ASN A 181 -25.06 -1.25 -12.25
C ASN A 181 -25.01 0.24 -12.66
N LEU A 182 -26.16 0.92 -12.79
CA LEU A 182 -26.21 2.39 -12.88
C LEU A 182 -26.01 3.04 -11.50
N ILE A 183 -26.67 2.51 -10.46
CA ILE A 183 -26.52 2.98 -9.08
C ILE A 183 -25.07 2.83 -8.60
N LYS A 184 -24.40 1.69 -8.85
CA LYS A 184 -22.96 1.51 -8.53
C LYS A 184 -22.08 2.60 -9.16
N LYS A 185 -22.36 3.02 -10.41
CA LYS A 185 -21.63 4.11 -11.08
C LYS A 185 -21.92 5.46 -10.44
N ALA A 186 -23.16 5.73 -10.07
CA ALA A 186 -23.53 6.92 -9.30
C ALA A 186 -22.79 6.95 -7.94
N SER A 187 -22.78 5.84 -7.20
CA SER A 187 -22.06 5.69 -5.92
C SER A 187 -20.55 5.92 -6.09
N GLN A 188 -19.91 5.37 -7.11
CA GLN A 188 -18.49 5.62 -7.38
C GLN A 188 -18.22 7.10 -7.66
N VAL A 189 -19.07 7.78 -8.43
CA VAL A 189 -18.92 9.22 -8.71
C VAL A 189 -19.08 10.06 -7.44
N SER A 190 -20.02 9.69 -6.56
CA SER A 190 -20.16 10.32 -5.23
C SER A 190 -18.91 10.14 -4.37
N VAL A 191 -18.33 8.94 -4.36
CA VAL A 191 -17.07 8.64 -3.63
C VAL A 191 -15.88 9.40 -4.24
N ASP A 192 -15.79 9.45 -5.56
CA ASP A 192 -14.72 10.15 -6.29
C ASP A 192 -14.76 11.67 -6.04
N ILE A 193 -15.93 12.30 -6.12
CA ILE A 193 -16.09 13.74 -5.83
C ILE A 193 -15.86 14.05 -4.35
N PHE A 194 -16.31 13.16 -3.45
CA PHE A 194 -16.06 13.33 -2.03
C PHE A 194 -14.56 13.25 -1.70
N ASN A 195 -13.85 12.23 -2.21
CA ASN A 195 -12.45 11.97 -1.86
C ASN A 195 -11.43 12.81 -2.65
N LYS A 196 -11.66 13.09 -3.94
CA LYS A 196 -10.68 13.75 -4.83
C LYS A 196 -10.91 15.25 -5.02
N TYR A 197 -11.95 15.79 -4.41
CA TYR A 197 -12.29 17.22 -4.50
C TYR A 197 -12.73 17.78 -3.15
N LEU A 198 -13.84 17.28 -2.57
CA LEU A 198 -14.37 17.90 -1.35
C LEU A 198 -13.45 17.70 -0.14
N LYS A 199 -12.86 16.52 0.03
CA LYS A 199 -11.89 16.25 1.10
C LYS A 199 -10.64 17.13 0.94
N ASP A 200 -10.01 17.07 -0.22
CA ASP A 200 -8.79 17.81 -0.53
C ASP A 200 -9.01 19.32 -0.32
N GLN A 201 -10.13 19.87 -0.79
CA GLN A 201 -10.45 21.30 -0.63
C GLN A 201 -10.81 21.69 0.81
N ILE A 202 -11.29 20.77 1.66
CA ILE A 202 -11.47 21.03 3.09
C ILE A 202 -10.12 21.04 3.81
N MET A 203 -9.19 20.16 3.42
CA MET A 203 -7.80 20.15 3.91
C MET A 203 -7.06 21.44 3.48
N ASP A 204 -7.08 21.78 2.19
CA ASP A 204 -6.53 23.05 1.64
C ASP A 204 -7.07 24.31 2.34
N ILE A 205 -8.25 24.23 2.96
CA ILE A 205 -8.89 25.33 3.69
C ILE A 205 -8.42 25.38 5.15
N ILE A 206 -8.34 24.24 5.81
CA ILE A 206 -7.90 24.10 7.22
C ILE A 206 -6.40 24.41 7.32
N ASP A 207 -5.58 23.80 6.46
CA ASP A 207 -4.11 23.93 6.40
C ASP A 207 -3.63 25.34 5.99
N SER A 208 -4.53 26.32 5.89
CA SER A 208 -4.23 27.70 5.49
C SER A 208 -5.21 28.74 6.08
N ASP A 209 -5.97 28.37 7.13
CA ASP A 209 -7.02 29.19 7.77
C ASP A 209 -7.91 30.00 6.79
N LYS A 210 -8.30 29.38 5.67
CA LYS A 210 -9.03 30.07 4.60
C LYS A 210 -10.49 30.21 5.00
N LYS A 211 -10.91 31.44 5.32
CA LYS A 211 -12.28 31.81 5.71
C LYS A 211 -13.27 31.74 4.53
N VAL A 212 -13.55 30.52 4.07
CA VAL A 212 -14.45 30.16 2.96
C VAL A 212 -15.86 29.87 3.48
N LYS A 213 -16.89 30.25 2.69
CA LYS A 213 -18.31 30.05 3.05
C LYS A 213 -18.84 28.70 2.57
N HIS A 214 -19.77 28.09 3.31
CA HIS A 214 -20.37 26.81 2.94
C HIS A 214 -20.90 26.78 1.50
N ASN A 215 -21.70 27.78 1.08
CA ASN A 215 -22.16 27.91 -0.32
C ASN A 215 -21.02 27.96 -1.36
N LYS A 216 -19.84 28.49 -1.03
CA LYS A 216 -18.72 28.60 -1.96
C LYS A 216 -18.06 27.25 -2.25
N LEU A 217 -17.96 26.39 -1.23
CA LEU A 217 -17.57 24.99 -1.41
C LEU A 217 -18.60 24.22 -2.24
N VAL A 218 -19.90 24.46 -2.02
CA VAL A 218 -20.98 23.83 -2.81
C VAL A 218 -20.88 24.16 -4.30
N GLU A 219 -20.67 25.43 -4.67
CA GLU A 219 -20.43 25.84 -6.06
C GLU A 219 -19.24 25.08 -6.69
N GLY A 220 -18.19 24.83 -5.92
CA GLY A 220 -17.03 24.02 -6.32
C GLY A 220 -17.37 22.54 -6.54
N VAL A 221 -18.10 21.93 -5.61
CA VAL A 221 -18.57 20.53 -5.72
C VAL A 221 -19.50 20.36 -6.93
N GLU A 222 -20.44 21.29 -7.15
CA GLU A 222 -21.32 21.34 -8.32
C GLU A 222 -20.50 21.44 -9.62
N SER A 223 -19.45 22.27 -9.64
CA SER A 223 -18.55 22.41 -10.79
C SER A 223 -17.73 21.13 -11.07
N SER A 224 -17.24 20.47 -10.02
CA SER A 224 -16.36 19.28 -10.11
C SER A 224 -17.01 18.10 -10.86
N LEU A 225 -18.35 18.01 -10.84
CA LEU A 225 -19.12 16.99 -11.56
C LEU A 225 -18.93 17.05 -13.09
N THR A 226 -18.55 18.22 -13.62
CA THR A 226 -18.32 18.43 -15.05
C THR A 226 -16.87 18.17 -15.48
N ASP A 227 -15.93 18.13 -14.52
CA ASP A 227 -14.50 17.98 -14.78
C ASP A 227 -14.07 16.51 -14.78
N LYS A 228 -13.59 16.06 -15.94
CA LYS A 228 -13.10 14.69 -16.19
C LYS A 228 -11.89 14.30 -15.32
N LYS A 229 -11.20 15.26 -14.69
CA LYS A 229 -10.18 14.99 -13.66
C LYS A 229 -10.78 14.19 -12.50
N TYR A 230 -11.99 14.53 -12.07
CA TYR A 230 -12.66 13.89 -10.94
C TYR A 230 -13.59 12.75 -11.38
N VAL A 231 -14.30 12.90 -12.51
CA VAL A 231 -15.31 11.93 -12.99
C VAL A 231 -14.86 11.07 -14.19
N SER A 232 -13.63 10.54 -14.14
CA SER A 232 -12.95 9.90 -15.28
C SER A 232 -13.61 8.65 -15.89
N ASN A 233 -14.48 7.95 -15.14
CA ASN A 233 -15.06 6.66 -15.53
C ASN A 233 -16.48 6.71 -16.15
N VAL A 234 -17.05 7.90 -16.35
CA VAL A 234 -18.41 8.12 -16.86
C VAL A 234 -18.49 9.31 -17.81
N ASP A 235 -19.59 9.40 -18.56
CA ASP A 235 -19.90 10.55 -19.40
C ASP A 235 -20.55 11.68 -18.56
N PRO A 236 -19.92 12.86 -18.42
CA PRO A 236 -20.47 13.97 -17.64
C PRO A 236 -21.82 14.49 -18.16
N THR A 237 -22.16 14.26 -19.43
CA THR A 237 -23.48 14.66 -19.98
C THR A 237 -24.63 13.78 -19.47
N ASN A 238 -24.31 12.69 -18.77
CA ASN A 238 -25.27 11.77 -18.14
C ASN A 238 -25.19 11.82 -16.59
N LEU A 239 -24.50 12.84 -16.05
CA LEU A 239 -24.37 13.11 -14.62
C LEU A 239 -25.17 14.36 -14.22
N ASP A 240 -25.73 14.31 -13.02
CA ASP A 240 -26.42 15.41 -12.33
C ASP A 240 -26.20 15.25 -10.82
N MET A 241 -26.52 16.28 -10.02
CA MET A 241 -26.55 16.16 -8.55
C MET A 241 -27.90 15.63 -8.09
N CYS A 242 -27.92 14.71 -7.13
CA CYS A 242 -29.15 14.22 -6.51
C CYS A 242 -29.91 15.32 -5.77
N TYR A 243 -29.17 16.24 -5.16
CA TYR A 243 -29.62 17.43 -4.46
C TYR A 243 -28.42 18.37 -4.34
N ARG A 244 -28.67 19.67 -4.13
CA ARG A 244 -27.59 20.66 -3.94
C ARG A 244 -26.72 20.27 -2.72
N PRO A 245 -25.40 20.07 -2.87
CA PRO A 245 -24.55 19.58 -1.79
C PRO A 245 -24.70 20.34 -0.46
N ILE A 246 -24.71 19.59 0.64
CA ILE A 246 -24.96 20.10 1.99
C ILE A 246 -23.66 20.06 2.79
N ILE A 247 -23.22 21.21 3.26
CA ILE A 247 -22.05 21.39 4.12
C ILE A 247 -22.50 22.25 5.31
N GLN A 248 -22.27 21.77 6.54
CA GLN A 248 -22.71 22.37 7.79
C GLN A 248 -21.60 22.28 8.85
N SER A 249 -21.36 23.37 9.59
CA SER A 249 -20.42 23.46 10.71
C SER A 249 -20.85 24.60 11.67
N GLY A 250 -20.09 24.87 12.73
CA GLY A 250 -20.24 26.08 13.54
C GLY A 250 -21.57 26.19 14.29
N GLY A 251 -22.04 25.09 14.87
CA GLY A 251 -23.27 25.03 15.66
C GLY A 251 -24.57 24.89 14.86
N ASN A 252 -24.58 25.20 13.56
CA ASN A 252 -25.80 25.26 12.74
C ASN A 252 -26.04 23.98 11.91
N TYR A 253 -26.56 22.94 12.56
CA TYR A 253 -26.79 21.64 11.92
C TYR A 253 -28.27 21.30 11.72
N ASN A 254 -28.60 20.74 10.56
CA ASN A 254 -29.92 20.26 10.19
C ASN A 254 -29.76 19.00 9.35
N LEU A 255 -29.75 17.83 10.02
CA LEU A 255 -29.48 16.51 9.42
C LEU A 255 -30.67 16.03 8.58
N LYS A 256 -30.92 16.70 7.45
CA LYS A 256 -31.96 16.43 6.47
C LYS A 256 -31.45 16.78 5.08
N PHE A 257 -31.66 15.91 4.11
CA PHE A 257 -31.36 16.15 2.69
C PHE A 257 -32.27 17.21 2.02
N SER A 258 -33.10 17.91 2.80
CA SER A 258 -33.86 19.11 2.38
C SER A 258 -33.35 20.38 3.08
N ALA A 259 -32.21 20.31 3.77
CA ALA A 259 -31.48 21.49 4.22
C ALA A 259 -30.69 22.07 3.05
N LEU A 260 -30.32 23.34 3.16
CA LEU A 260 -29.39 24.01 2.24
C LEU A 260 -28.15 24.42 3.04
N SER A 261 -26.99 24.34 2.41
CA SER A 261 -25.77 24.98 2.91
C SER A 261 -26.01 26.48 3.08
N ASP A 262 -25.57 27.03 4.22
CA ASP A 262 -25.83 28.43 4.57
C ASP A 262 -24.74 29.39 4.01
N LYS A 263 -24.80 30.65 4.42
CA LYS A 263 -23.85 31.70 3.98
C LYS A 263 -22.77 32.02 5.03
N ASN A 264 -22.68 31.22 6.08
CA ASN A 264 -21.67 31.34 7.12
C ASN A 264 -20.33 30.80 6.61
N THR A 265 -19.26 31.17 7.30
CA THR A 265 -17.91 30.62 7.11
C THR A 265 -17.87 29.18 7.61
N LEU A 266 -17.01 28.35 7.01
CA LEU A 266 -16.66 27.05 7.54
C LEU A 266 -15.97 27.22 8.91
N HIS A 267 -16.45 26.48 9.92
CA HIS A 267 -15.88 26.43 11.25
C HIS A 267 -15.09 25.13 11.45
N PHE A 268 -13.92 25.21 12.07
CA PHE A 268 -13.02 24.09 12.28
C PHE A 268 -13.42 23.33 13.55
N GLY A 269 -14.33 22.37 13.36
CA GLY A 269 -14.83 21.47 14.39
C GLY A 269 -15.50 20.27 13.74
N ALA A 270 -16.79 20.05 14.00
CA ALA A 270 -17.57 19.06 13.24
C ALA A 270 -18.06 19.64 11.90
N ILE A 271 -17.50 19.15 10.79
CA ILE A 271 -17.88 19.57 9.44
C ILE A 271 -18.69 18.44 8.80
N VAL A 272 -20.02 18.57 8.85
CA VAL A 272 -20.96 17.60 8.24
C VAL A 272 -21.07 17.88 6.74
N CYS A 273 -20.69 16.90 5.94
CA CYS A 273 -20.77 16.92 4.47
C CYS A 273 -21.77 15.85 3.98
N SER A 274 -22.62 16.21 3.02
CA SER A 274 -23.52 15.28 2.34
C SER A 274 -23.69 15.66 0.88
N LEU A 275 -23.42 14.71 -0.02
CA LEU A 275 -23.61 14.86 -1.46
C LEU A 275 -24.11 13.56 -2.08
N GLY A 276 -24.62 13.64 -3.30
CA GLY A 276 -25.01 12.46 -4.07
C GLY A 276 -24.99 12.78 -5.55
N ALA A 277 -24.32 11.95 -6.34
CA ALA A 277 -24.37 12.00 -7.79
C ALA A 277 -25.53 11.15 -8.32
N ARG A 278 -26.16 11.64 -9.39
CA ARG A 278 -27.24 10.99 -10.14
C ARG A 278 -26.70 10.62 -11.52
N TYR A 279 -26.60 9.33 -11.84
CA TYR A 279 -26.10 8.87 -13.14
C TYR A 279 -27.23 8.21 -13.94
N LYS A 280 -27.51 8.74 -15.14
CA LYS A 280 -28.65 8.33 -15.98
C LYS A 280 -29.97 8.28 -15.19
N SER A 281 -30.24 9.34 -14.43
CA SER A 281 -31.36 9.52 -13.52
C SER A 281 -31.39 8.63 -12.26
N TYR A 282 -30.50 7.64 -12.09
CA TYR A 282 -30.40 6.84 -10.85
C TYR A 282 -29.53 7.52 -9.81
N CYS A 283 -30.06 7.66 -8.60
CA CYS A 283 -29.45 8.38 -7.48
C CYS A 283 -28.50 7.53 -6.64
N SER A 284 -27.55 8.21 -6.01
CA SER A 284 -26.72 7.69 -4.92
C SER A 284 -26.57 8.76 -3.83
N ASN A 285 -26.02 8.39 -2.67
CA ASN A 285 -25.77 9.29 -1.56
C ASN A 285 -24.52 8.87 -0.77
N ILE A 286 -23.72 9.84 -0.36
CA ILE A 286 -22.70 9.71 0.69
C ILE A 286 -22.84 10.86 1.69
N ALA A 287 -22.79 10.54 2.98
CA ALA A 287 -22.69 11.50 4.06
C ALA A 287 -21.54 11.11 5.00
N ARG A 288 -20.76 12.10 5.42
CA ARG A 288 -19.61 11.97 6.33
C ARG A 288 -19.52 13.22 7.18
N THR A 289 -18.86 13.10 8.33
CA THR A 289 -18.44 14.25 9.15
C THR A 289 -16.93 14.23 9.22
N PHE A 290 -16.27 15.34 8.89
CA PHE A 290 -14.87 15.59 9.24
C PHE A 290 -14.82 16.20 10.64
N LEU A 291 -13.76 15.94 11.37
CA LEU A 291 -13.58 16.39 12.74
C LEU A 291 -12.21 17.05 12.88
N VAL A 292 -12.19 18.37 13.10
CA VAL A 292 -10.95 19.09 13.45
C VAL A 292 -10.80 19.06 14.96
N ASP A 293 -9.62 18.61 15.43
CA ASP A 293 -9.21 18.46 16.83
C ASP A 293 -10.32 17.95 17.79
N PRO A 294 -10.93 16.79 17.48
CA PRO A 294 -12.04 16.27 18.28
C PRO A 294 -11.58 15.83 19.67
N SER A 295 -12.17 16.43 20.72
CA SER A 295 -11.99 15.92 22.08
C SER A 295 -12.54 14.49 22.22
N GLU A 296 -12.06 13.75 23.21
CA GLU A 296 -12.36 12.33 23.41
C GLU A 296 -13.87 12.02 23.37
N THR A 297 -14.69 12.89 23.95
CA THR A 297 -16.16 12.76 23.96
C THR A 297 -16.77 12.79 22.54
N VAL A 298 -16.22 13.62 21.66
CA VAL A 298 -16.61 13.71 20.23
C VAL A 298 -16.17 12.44 19.50
N GLN A 299 -14.96 11.93 19.78
CA GLN A 299 -14.44 10.72 19.17
C GLN A 299 -15.25 9.48 19.56
N VAL A 300 -15.56 9.30 20.84
CA VAL A 300 -16.41 8.22 21.36
C VAL A 300 -17.80 8.27 20.74
N ASN A 301 -18.41 9.45 20.63
CA ASN A 301 -19.73 9.61 20.01
C ASN A 301 -19.72 9.32 18.50
N TYR A 302 -18.60 9.57 17.80
CA TYR A 302 -18.44 9.22 16.38
C TYR A 302 -18.23 7.71 16.17
N ASN A 303 -17.41 7.06 17.01
CA ASN A 303 -17.19 5.63 16.94
C ASN A 303 -18.49 4.85 17.25
N PHE A 304 -19.25 5.26 18.27
CA PHE A 304 -20.60 4.73 18.52
C PHE A 304 -21.54 4.89 17.30
N LEU A 305 -21.42 5.98 16.54
CA LEU A 305 -22.24 6.22 15.36
C LEU A 305 -21.87 5.26 14.20
N LEU A 306 -20.60 4.88 14.08
CA LEU A 306 -20.16 3.81 13.17
C LEU A 306 -20.71 2.44 13.60
N ASP A 307 -20.60 2.10 14.88
CA ASP A 307 -21.07 0.81 15.42
C ASP A 307 -22.58 0.62 15.19
N LEU A 308 -23.35 1.69 15.40
CA LEU A 308 -24.79 1.72 15.13
C LEU A 308 -25.11 1.54 13.63
N GLU A 309 -24.31 2.11 12.74
CA GLU A 309 -24.47 1.91 11.29
C GLU A 309 -24.16 0.46 10.89
N GLU A 310 -23.08 -0.13 11.44
CA GLU A 310 -22.74 -1.54 11.21
C GLU A 310 -23.80 -2.49 11.74
N GLU A 311 -24.42 -2.20 12.89
CA GLU A 311 -25.55 -3.00 13.38
C GLU A 311 -26.77 -2.89 12.46
N LEU A 312 -27.11 -1.68 12.00
CA LEU A 312 -28.20 -1.49 11.04
C LEU A 312 -27.93 -2.21 9.70
N LEU A 313 -26.68 -2.26 9.22
CA LEU A 313 -26.27 -3.05 8.05
C LEU A 313 -26.50 -4.56 8.24
N LYS A 314 -26.22 -5.10 9.44
CA LYS A 314 -26.46 -6.51 9.78
C LYS A 314 -27.95 -6.85 9.82
N GLN A 315 -28.78 -5.94 10.35
CA GLN A 315 -30.23 -6.12 10.47
C GLN A 315 -31.00 -5.89 9.16
N LEU A 316 -30.46 -5.10 8.23
CA LEU A 316 -31.10 -4.76 6.94
C LEU A 316 -30.96 -5.89 5.90
N GLN A 317 -31.67 -6.99 6.10
CA GLN A 317 -31.69 -8.16 5.20
C GLN A 317 -33.06 -8.36 4.55
N ALA A 318 -33.11 -9.08 3.42
CA ALA A 318 -34.38 -9.42 2.77
C ALA A 318 -35.33 -10.17 3.73
N GLY A 319 -36.59 -9.70 3.80
CA GLY A 319 -37.63 -10.16 4.72
C GLY A 319 -37.76 -9.32 6.00
N ALA A 320 -36.71 -8.64 6.45
CA ALA A 320 -36.74 -7.84 7.68
C ALA A 320 -37.70 -6.64 7.57
N LYS A 321 -38.60 -6.48 8.55
CA LYS A 321 -39.50 -5.30 8.62
C LYS A 321 -38.71 -4.04 8.96
N LEU A 322 -38.99 -2.95 8.26
CA LEU A 322 -38.27 -1.68 8.44
C LEU A 322 -38.52 -1.04 9.83
N CYS A 323 -39.68 -1.29 10.45
CA CYS A 323 -39.91 -0.96 11.85
C CYS A 323 -39.03 -1.77 12.82
N ASN A 324 -38.70 -3.02 12.51
CA ASN A 324 -37.86 -3.87 13.36
C ASN A 324 -36.38 -3.46 13.25
N VAL A 325 -35.90 -3.14 12.04
CA VAL A 325 -34.56 -2.57 11.82
C VAL A 325 -34.42 -1.25 12.59
N TYR A 326 -35.46 -0.40 12.59
CA TYR A 326 -35.49 0.81 13.42
C TYR A 326 -35.46 0.49 14.93
N SER A 327 -36.28 -0.46 15.41
CA SER A 327 -36.25 -0.85 16.83
C SER A 327 -34.88 -1.38 17.27
N ALA A 328 -34.22 -2.19 16.44
CA ALA A 328 -32.89 -2.74 16.74
C ALA A 328 -31.84 -1.63 16.93
N GLY A 329 -31.81 -0.60 16.07
CA GLY A 329 -30.93 0.55 16.24
C GLY A 329 -31.21 1.35 17.53
N ILE A 330 -32.49 1.49 17.91
CA ILE A 330 -32.88 2.13 19.18
C ILE A 330 -32.53 1.27 20.39
N GLU A 331 -32.61 -0.06 20.30
CA GLU A 331 -32.24 -1.00 21.36
C GLU A 331 -30.71 -1.08 21.54
N PHE A 332 -29.95 -1.06 20.44
CA PHE A 332 -28.50 -0.89 20.46
C PHE A 332 -28.10 0.42 21.15
N THR A 333 -28.74 1.54 20.77
CA THR A 333 -28.53 2.84 21.41
C THR A 333 -28.85 2.80 22.91
N LYS A 334 -29.99 2.22 23.32
CA LYS A 334 -30.34 2.04 24.75
C LYS A 334 -29.31 1.23 25.54
N LYS A 335 -28.71 0.21 24.91
CA LYS A 335 -27.75 -0.69 25.57
C LYS A 335 -26.37 -0.06 25.76
N HIS A 336 -25.91 0.74 24.81
CA HIS A 336 -24.55 1.28 24.79
C HIS A 336 -24.46 2.77 25.18
N LYS A 337 -25.45 3.58 24.79
CA LYS A 337 -25.47 5.04 24.92
C LYS A 337 -26.90 5.59 25.11
N PRO A 338 -27.60 5.25 26.21
CA PRO A 338 -29.00 5.64 26.43
C PRO A 338 -29.23 7.16 26.46
N GLU A 339 -28.21 7.95 26.80
CA GLU A 339 -28.24 9.41 26.79
C GLU A 339 -28.42 9.99 25.37
N LEU A 340 -27.88 9.32 24.35
CA LEU A 340 -27.86 9.82 22.97
C LEU A 340 -29.19 9.64 22.21
N ILE A 341 -30.16 8.91 22.78
CA ILE A 341 -31.46 8.60 22.14
C ILE A 341 -32.22 9.87 21.73
N ILE A 342 -32.11 10.95 22.52
CA ILE A 342 -32.80 12.22 22.24
C ILE A 342 -32.16 13.02 21.10
N ASN A 343 -30.86 12.84 20.87
CA ASN A 343 -30.09 13.50 19.82
C ASN A 343 -30.21 12.80 18.45
N LEU A 344 -30.64 11.53 18.46
CA LEU A 344 -30.61 10.62 17.32
C LEU A 344 -31.60 11.00 16.20
N THR A 345 -31.23 10.73 14.94
CA THR A 345 -32.11 10.96 13.78
C THR A 345 -33.40 10.13 13.85
N LYS A 346 -34.55 10.79 13.61
CA LYS A 346 -35.92 10.21 13.73
C LYS A 346 -36.27 9.07 12.73
N ASN A 347 -35.29 8.66 11.93
CA ASN A 347 -35.32 7.61 10.92
C ASN A 347 -33.85 7.28 10.58
N PHE A 348 -33.57 6.06 10.12
CA PHE A 348 -32.21 5.63 9.76
C PHE A 348 -31.98 5.51 8.23
N GLY A 349 -32.84 6.12 7.42
CA GLY A 349 -32.72 6.07 5.97
C GLY A 349 -34.02 5.74 5.24
N PHE A 350 -33.90 5.52 3.93
CA PHE A 350 -35.01 5.31 3.00
C PHE A 350 -34.58 4.56 1.74
N VAL A 351 -35.54 3.91 1.07
CA VAL A 351 -35.33 3.39 -0.30
C VAL A 351 -34.97 4.52 -1.27
N MET A 352 -34.05 4.22 -2.19
CA MET A 352 -33.54 5.12 -3.22
C MET A 352 -33.59 4.44 -4.61
N GLY A 353 -33.58 5.24 -5.68
CA GLY A 353 -33.63 4.75 -7.04
C GLY A 353 -33.57 5.89 -8.05
N ILE A 354 -34.55 5.97 -8.94
CA ILE A 354 -34.73 7.13 -9.85
C ILE A 354 -35.16 8.38 -9.07
N GLU A 355 -35.95 8.17 -8.01
CA GLU A 355 -36.18 9.14 -6.95
C GLU A 355 -35.08 9.01 -5.89
N PHE A 356 -34.59 10.15 -5.40
CA PHE A 356 -33.61 10.17 -4.31
C PHE A 356 -34.19 9.61 -3.00
N ARG A 357 -35.44 9.95 -2.66
CA ARG A 357 -36.06 9.60 -1.37
C ARG A 357 -37.47 9.06 -1.52
N GLU A 358 -37.61 7.74 -1.39
CA GLU A 358 -38.91 7.10 -1.26
C GLU A 358 -39.52 7.38 0.12
N SER A 359 -40.64 8.09 0.15
CA SER A 359 -41.31 8.50 1.40
C SER A 359 -42.14 7.38 2.05
N SER A 360 -42.51 6.33 1.30
CA SER A 360 -43.29 5.20 1.81
C SER A 360 -42.46 4.10 2.50
N MET A 361 -41.15 4.04 2.23
CA MET A 361 -40.22 3.03 2.78
C MET A 361 -39.04 3.68 3.50
N LEU A 362 -39.36 4.40 4.58
CA LEU A 362 -38.40 4.93 5.56
C LEU A 362 -38.06 3.85 6.60
N ILE A 363 -36.80 3.76 7.03
CA ILE A 363 -36.40 2.97 8.21
C ILE A 363 -36.85 3.76 9.45
N ALA A 364 -38.08 3.50 9.89
CA ALA A 364 -38.83 4.32 10.84
C ALA A 364 -39.87 3.44 11.59
N PRO A 365 -40.28 3.81 12.83
CA PRO A 365 -41.01 2.91 13.73
C PRO A 365 -42.42 2.55 13.26
N LYS A 366 -42.99 3.28 12.29
CA LYS A 366 -44.33 3.04 11.73
C LYS A 366 -44.31 2.24 10.42
N THR A 367 -43.15 1.97 9.84
CA THR A 367 -43.02 1.35 8.51
C THR A 367 -43.13 -0.17 8.58
N GLN A 368 -44.33 -0.71 8.31
CA GLN A 368 -44.59 -2.15 8.36
C GLN A 368 -44.08 -2.95 7.14
N ALA A 369 -43.62 -2.28 6.07
CA ALA A 369 -43.04 -2.93 4.91
C ALA A 369 -41.76 -3.69 5.28
N SER A 370 -41.54 -4.84 4.62
CA SER A 370 -40.28 -5.57 4.67
C SER A 370 -39.31 -5.10 3.60
N ALA A 371 -38.02 -5.08 3.92
CA ALA A 371 -36.94 -4.96 2.96
C ALA A 371 -36.93 -6.18 2.02
N LEU A 372 -36.64 -5.97 0.75
CA LEU A 372 -36.60 -7.00 -0.30
C LEU A 372 -35.23 -7.03 -0.98
N LYS A 373 -34.80 -8.24 -1.38
CA LYS A 373 -33.56 -8.47 -2.14
C LYS A 373 -33.51 -7.53 -3.36
N GLY A 374 -32.40 -6.83 -3.55
CA GLY A 374 -32.22 -5.89 -4.67
C GLY A 374 -32.91 -4.54 -4.52
N GLN A 375 -33.52 -4.23 -3.36
CA GLN A 375 -33.78 -2.84 -3.00
C GLN A 375 -32.47 -2.12 -2.66
N VAL A 376 -32.40 -0.83 -2.97
CA VAL A 376 -31.30 0.06 -2.58
C VAL A 376 -31.82 1.07 -1.57
N TYR A 377 -31.05 1.30 -0.51
CA TYR A 377 -31.33 2.29 0.52
C TYR A 377 -30.21 3.35 0.55
N ASN A 378 -30.58 4.58 0.87
CA ASN A 378 -29.69 5.52 1.54
C ASN A 378 -29.82 5.23 3.04
N LEU A 379 -28.88 4.47 3.60
CA LEU A 379 -28.78 4.24 5.04
C LEU A 379 -28.07 5.45 5.65
N ASN A 380 -28.62 6.05 6.70
CA ASN A 380 -28.01 7.20 7.34
C ASN A 380 -28.35 7.27 8.83
N VAL A 381 -27.34 7.57 9.63
CA VAL A 381 -27.40 7.70 11.08
C VAL A 381 -26.82 9.05 11.49
N GLY A 382 -27.42 9.70 12.47
CA GLY A 382 -26.89 10.95 12.97
C GLY A 382 -27.29 11.28 14.40
N LEU A 383 -26.46 12.11 15.02
CA LEU A 383 -26.64 12.70 16.33
C LEU A 383 -26.62 14.22 16.16
N SER A 384 -27.60 14.91 16.72
CA SER A 384 -27.80 16.35 16.54
C SER A 384 -28.07 17.07 17.85
N GLY A 385 -27.54 18.29 17.99
CA GLY A 385 -27.64 19.06 19.24
C GLY A 385 -26.80 18.44 20.37
N LEU A 386 -25.63 17.89 20.04
CA LEU A 386 -24.64 17.48 21.03
C LEU A 386 -23.89 18.72 21.54
N THR A 387 -23.51 18.73 22.82
CA THR A 387 -22.74 19.82 23.43
C THR A 387 -21.29 19.39 23.58
N ASN A 388 -20.35 20.23 23.13
CA ASN A 388 -18.94 20.10 23.47
C ASN A 388 -18.64 21.05 24.65
N THR A 389 -18.23 20.49 25.79
CA THR A 389 -17.84 21.24 27.00
C THR A 389 -16.52 21.98 26.84
N ASP A 390 -15.65 21.46 25.98
CA ASP A 390 -14.22 21.78 25.92
C ASP A 390 -13.97 22.90 24.90
N ALA A 391 -14.95 23.15 24.03
CA ALA A 391 -14.94 24.22 23.04
C ALA A 391 -14.91 25.61 23.72
N LYS A 392 -13.77 26.30 23.59
CA LYS A 392 -13.60 27.71 24.00
C LYS A 392 -14.63 28.61 23.29
N GLU A 393 -14.80 28.40 21.98
CA GLU A 393 -15.64 29.21 21.09
C GLU A 393 -17.13 28.88 21.18
N LYS A 394 -17.98 29.88 20.89
CA LYS A 394 -19.44 29.69 20.86
C LYS A 394 -19.91 28.74 19.74
N GLU A 395 -19.20 28.71 18.63
CA GLU A 395 -19.57 27.97 17.42
C GLU A 395 -19.18 26.49 17.50
N GLY A 396 -18.11 26.15 18.23
CA GLY A 396 -17.74 24.77 18.56
C GLY A 396 -18.57 24.13 19.69
N LYS A 397 -19.27 24.91 20.52
CA LYS A 397 -20.03 24.40 21.70
C LYS A 397 -21.21 23.49 21.35
N THR A 398 -21.78 23.63 20.16
CA THR A 398 -22.81 22.72 19.66
C THR A 398 -22.24 21.98 18.45
N TYR A 399 -22.40 20.65 18.40
CA TYR A 399 -22.00 19.84 17.26
C TYR A 399 -23.08 18.85 16.84
N ALA A 400 -22.91 18.29 15.65
CA ALA A 400 -23.68 17.17 15.14
C ALA A 400 -22.74 16.22 14.38
N LEU A 401 -23.09 14.94 14.41
CA LEU A 401 -22.38 13.88 13.70
C LEU A 401 -23.37 13.22 12.74
N PHE A 402 -22.96 13.00 11.49
CA PHE A 402 -23.79 12.40 10.46
C PHE A 402 -22.96 11.52 9.53
N ILE A 403 -23.43 10.29 9.33
CA ILE A 403 -22.81 9.29 8.46
C ILE A 403 -23.93 8.66 7.64
N GLY A 404 -23.66 8.39 6.36
CA GLY A 404 -24.62 7.68 5.52
C GLY A 404 -24.00 7.18 4.23
N ASP A 405 -24.51 6.04 3.78
CA ASP A 405 -23.99 5.29 2.64
C ASP A 405 -25.13 4.75 1.77
N THR A 406 -24.84 4.56 0.49
CA THR A 406 -25.72 3.84 -0.44
C THR A 406 -25.52 2.35 -0.25
N VAL A 407 -26.58 1.61 0.07
CA VAL A 407 -26.50 0.17 0.41
C VAL A 407 -27.52 -0.64 -0.41
N VAL A 408 -27.18 -1.87 -0.76
CA VAL A 408 -28.09 -2.81 -1.44
C VAL A 408 -28.47 -3.98 -0.51
N VAL A 409 -29.76 -4.29 -0.44
CA VAL A 409 -30.29 -5.37 0.40
C VAL A 409 -30.04 -6.72 -0.26
N ASN A 410 -29.36 -7.60 0.46
CA ASN A 410 -29.03 -8.95 0.03
C ASN A 410 -30.00 -9.99 0.62
N GLU A 411 -29.81 -11.25 0.19
CA GLU A 411 -30.54 -12.42 0.68
C GLU A 411 -29.65 -13.19 1.66
N ALA A 412 -30.18 -13.52 2.84
CA ALA A 412 -29.49 -14.23 3.93
C ALA A 412 -28.13 -13.66 4.38
N THR A 413 -27.83 -12.41 4.02
CA THR A 413 -26.56 -11.72 4.28
C THR A 413 -26.81 -10.23 4.54
N PRO A 414 -25.93 -9.54 5.31
CA PRO A 414 -26.00 -8.09 5.54
C PRO A 414 -26.05 -7.27 4.25
N ALA A 415 -26.59 -6.05 4.33
CA ALA A 415 -26.62 -5.14 3.18
C ALA A 415 -25.20 -4.75 2.72
N THR A 416 -24.94 -4.74 1.41
CA THR A 416 -23.63 -4.35 0.86
C THR A 416 -23.56 -2.85 0.62
N VAL A 417 -22.55 -2.19 1.19
CA VAL A 417 -22.21 -0.78 0.93
C VAL A 417 -21.67 -0.62 -0.50
N LEU A 418 -22.27 0.30 -1.26
CA LEU A 418 -21.87 0.69 -2.61
C LEU A 418 -21.00 1.96 -2.62
N THR A 419 -21.11 2.83 -1.60
CA THR A 419 -20.25 4.02 -1.42
C THR A 419 -19.05 3.69 -0.53
N GLN A 420 -18.11 2.90 -1.07
CA GLN A 420 -16.90 2.49 -0.36
C GLN A 420 -15.95 3.68 -0.17
N SER A 421 -16.08 4.41 0.94
CA SER A 421 -15.19 5.49 1.33
C SER A 421 -14.79 5.39 2.81
N ARG A 422 -13.49 5.55 3.08
CA ARG A 422 -12.85 5.43 4.40
C ARG A 422 -13.55 6.35 5.42
N LYS A 423 -14.02 5.76 6.53
CA LYS A 423 -14.84 6.45 7.56
C LYS A 423 -14.44 6.19 9.02
N LYS A 424 -13.28 5.57 9.27
CA LYS A 424 -12.73 5.45 10.64
C LYS A 424 -12.13 6.79 11.08
N MET A 425 -12.00 7.01 12.39
CA MET A 425 -11.45 8.25 12.98
C MET A 425 -10.15 8.69 12.28
N LYS A 426 -9.18 7.77 12.11
CA LYS A 426 -7.89 8.01 11.42
C LYS A 426 -7.96 8.44 9.93
N ASN A 427 -9.14 8.65 9.37
CA ASN A 427 -9.35 9.08 7.98
C ASN A 427 -10.24 10.33 7.83
N ILE A 428 -10.90 10.74 8.91
CA ILE A 428 -11.87 11.86 8.97
C ILE A 428 -11.55 12.88 10.07
N GLY A 429 -10.78 12.46 11.08
CA GLY A 429 -10.10 13.34 12.03
C GLY A 429 -8.97 14.08 11.34
N ILE A 430 -8.84 15.36 11.65
CA ILE A 430 -7.80 16.28 11.22
C ILE A 430 -7.26 16.87 12.52
N PHE A 431 -5.96 16.72 12.76
CA PHE A 431 -5.32 17.18 13.99
C PHE A 431 -4.34 18.30 13.63
N LEU A 432 -4.60 19.51 14.14
CA LEU A 432 -3.72 20.65 13.94
C LEU A 432 -2.54 20.56 14.92
N LYS A 433 -1.41 21.14 14.52
CA LYS A 433 -0.34 21.48 15.46
C LYS A 433 -0.67 22.87 16.01
N ASP A 434 -0.74 23.01 17.33
CA ASP A 434 -1.06 24.29 18.00
C ASP A 434 -0.09 25.40 17.54
N GLY A 435 -0.59 26.34 16.76
CA GLY A 435 0.16 27.48 16.23
C GLY A 435 0.08 28.69 17.15
N GLU A 436 0.99 28.79 18.13
CA GLU A 436 1.33 30.06 18.81
C GLU A 436 2.73 30.56 18.40
N GLU A 437 3.10 30.45 17.11
CA GLU A 437 4.32 31.08 16.58
C GLU A 437 4.25 31.40 15.06
N ASP A 438 3.25 32.18 14.62
CA ASP A 438 3.20 32.75 13.25
C ASP A 438 2.35 34.04 13.17
N GLU A 439 2.95 35.16 12.72
CA GLU A 439 2.32 36.23 11.87
C GLU A 439 3.37 37.33 11.54
N ASP A 440 4.04 37.20 10.39
CA ASP A 440 4.40 38.32 9.47
C ASP A 440 5.04 37.74 8.18
N GLU A 441 4.34 37.86 7.04
CA GLU A 441 4.61 37.12 5.78
C GLU A 441 5.62 37.80 4.82
N GLU A 442 6.37 37.01 4.02
CA GLU A 442 6.18 36.88 2.54
C GLU A 442 7.39 36.26 1.79
N GLU A 443 7.10 35.22 0.99
CA GLU A 443 7.81 34.68 -0.19
C GLU A 443 9.32 34.98 -0.46
N LYS A 444 10.16 33.93 -0.34
CA LYS A 444 10.89 33.34 -1.51
C LYS A 444 11.65 32.02 -1.23
N GLU A 445 11.98 31.34 -2.34
CA GLU A 445 12.66 30.05 -2.40
C GLU A 445 14.17 30.10 -2.07
N ASN A 446 14.71 28.91 -1.73
CA ASN A 446 16.10 28.49 -1.58
C ASN A 446 16.77 28.58 -0.19
N GLU A 447 17.48 27.48 0.10
CA GLU A 447 18.45 27.13 1.15
C GLU A 447 19.06 28.24 2.03
N PRO A 448 19.42 27.92 3.30
CA PRO A 448 20.82 27.55 3.52
C PRO A 448 21.13 26.57 4.68
N ALA A 449 22.35 26.02 4.61
CA ALA A 449 23.16 25.59 5.75
C ALA A 449 24.52 26.36 5.73
N PRO A 450 25.36 26.33 6.79
CA PRO A 450 25.02 26.55 8.20
C PRO A 450 26.04 27.46 8.96
N THR A 451 25.58 28.16 10.04
CA THR A 451 26.40 28.83 11.10
C THR A 451 27.32 30.00 10.67
N PRO A 452 28.08 30.71 11.57
CA PRO A 452 28.01 30.88 13.05
C PRO A 452 28.06 32.39 13.52
N ILE A 453 28.35 32.61 14.82
CA ILE A 453 28.96 33.81 15.47
C ILE A 453 28.03 34.81 16.21
N LEU A 454 27.81 34.50 17.49
CA LEU A 454 28.07 35.34 18.69
C LEU A 454 27.93 36.88 18.61
N GLY A 455 26.85 37.42 19.20
CA GLY A 455 26.77 38.79 19.70
C GLY A 455 26.62 38.83 21.24
N ARG A 456 27.59 39.38 21.96
CA ARG A 456 27.55 39.47 23.45
C ARG A 456 26.77 40.69 23.95
N GLY A 457 25.95 40.51 24.99
CA GLY A 457 26.05 41.40 26.16
C GLY A 457 24.78 41.87 26.87
N LYS A 458 24.29 41.09 27.85
CA LYS A 458 24.31 41.46 29.29
C LYS A 458 23.92 40.30 30.21
N ARG A 459 24.41 40.36 31.45
CA ARG A 459 23.97 39.55 32.61
C ARG A 459 22.77 40.30 33.26
N THR A 460 21.91 39.71 34.09
CA THR A 460 22.14 38.78 35.21
C THR A 460 20.81 38.15 35.65
N ALA A 461 20.82 36.92 36.20
CA ALA A 461 19.75 36.23 36.98
C ALA A 461 18.31 36.31 36.44
N VAL A 462 17.69 35.21 36.00
CA VAL A 462 17.13 34.18 36.91
C VAL A 462 17.46 32.75 36.44
N LEU A 463 18.06 31.95 37.32
CA LEU A 463 17.90 30.48 37.31
C LEU A 463 16.83 30.14 38.36
N ASP A 464 15.92 29.21 37.99
CA ASP A 464 15.10 28.30 38.85
C ASP A 464 13.67 28.09 38.30
N SER A 465 13.11 29.03 37.53
CA SER A 465 11.68 29.01 37.16
C SER A 465 11.31 28.24 35.89
N LYS A 466 12.24 27.57 35.21
CA LYS A 466 11.97 26.78 33.99
C LYS A 466 12.11 25.26 34.13
N LEU A 467 12.50 24.72 35.29
CA LEU A 467 12.66 23.26 35.50
C LEU A 467 11.45 22.64 36.23
N ARG A 468 10.22 23.09 35.91
CA ARG A 468 9.00 22.73 36.68
C ARG A 468 7.71 22.54 35.84
N GLN A 469 7.83 22.27 34.53
CA GLN A 469 6.66 21.93 33.69
C GLN A 469 6.84 20.62 32.89
N ASP A 470 8.05 20.31 32.43
CA ASP A 470 8.34 19.08 31.66
C ASP A 470 8.02 17.78 32.43
N SER A 471 8.18 17.79 33.76
CA SER A 471 7.91 16.62 34.62
C SER A 471 6.48 16.09 34.47
N SER A 472 5.51 16.94 34.14
CA SER A 472 4.10 16.55 33.99
C SER A 472 3.80 15.76 32.70
N ALA A 473 4.72 15.73 31.73
CA ALA A 473 4.65 14.87 30.56
C ALA A 473 5.34 13.53 30.83
N GLU A 474 6.53 13.56 31.41
CA GLU A 474 7.32 12.37 31.77
C GLU A 474 6.60 11.48 32.80
N GLU A 475 5.98 12.08 33.82
CA GLU A 475 5.19 11.37 34.84
C GLU A 475 3.96 10.67 34.24
N LYS A 476 3.31 11.29 33.24
CA LYS A 476 2.21 10.66 32.48
C LYS A 476 2.70 9.50 31.60
N ARG A 477 3.82 9.66 30.89
CA ARG A 477 4.47 8.56 30.15
C ARG A 477 4.73 7.38 31.08
N LYS A 478 5.32 7.62 32.27
CA LYS A 478 5.63 6.59 33.26
C LYS A 478 4.37 5.88 33.80
N GLN A 479 3.28 6.60 34.05
CA GLN A 479 2.00 6.00 34.45
C GLN A 479 1.42 5.10 33.34
N HIS A 480 1.38 5.59 32.10
CA HIS A 480 0.87 4.82 30.96
C HIS A 480 1.72 3.56 30.66
N GLN A 481 3.05 3.69 30.68
CA GLN A 481 3.99 2.56 30.51
C GLN A 481 3.89 1.53 31.65
N LYS A 482 3.48 1.94 32.86
CA LYS A 482 3.18 1.02 33.99
C LYS A 482 1.86 0.29 33.81
N GLU A 483 0.84 0.94 33.25
CA GLU A 483 -0.43 0.29 32.88
C GLU A 483 -0.22 -0.73 31.74
N LEU A 484 0.49 -0.34 30.68
CA LEU A 484 0.84 -1.23 29.56
C LEU A 484 1.60 -2.47 30.04
N ALA A 485 2.52 -2.34 31.00
CA ALA A 485 3.26 -3.48 31.57
C ALA A 485 2.33 -4.50 32.27
N ALA A 486 1.32 -4.02 33.01
CA ALA A 486 0.35 -4.90 33.67
C ALA A 486 -0.54 -5.63 32.65
N GLN A 487 -1.08 -4.90 31.66
CA GLN A 487 -1.89 -5.48 30.59
C GLN A 487 -1.08 -6.49 29.75
N LEU A 488 0.20 -6.20 29.49
CA LEU A 488 1.11 -7.07 28.73
C LEU A 488 1.41 -8.37 29.47
N ASN A 489 1.71 -8.33 30.77
CA ASN A 489 1.96 -9.53 31.56
C ASN A 489 0.71 -10.43 31.63
N GLU A 490 -0.49 -9.85 31.76
CA GLU A 490 -1.73 -10.63 31.70
C GLU A 490 -1.95 -11.27 30.32
N ALA A 491 -1.82 -10.48 29.24
CA ALA A 491 -1.97 -10.96 27.87
C ALA A 491 -0.93 -12.04 27.51
N ALA A 492 0.31 -11.91 27.97
CA ALA A 492 1.35 -12.92 27.77
C ALA A 492 0.99 -14.24 28.48
N LYS A 493 0.58 -14.19 29.75
CA LYS A 493 0.15 -15.37 30.51
C LYS A 493 -1.03 -16.08 29.84
N GLN A 494 -2.01 -15.33 29.32
CA GLN A 494 -3.13 -15.90 28.55
C GLN A 494 -2.68 -16.57 27.23
N ARG A 495 -1.69 -16.01 26.51
CA ARG A 495 -1.14 -16.62 25.27
C ARG A 495 -0.37 -17.90 25.55
N LEU A 496 0.54 -17.91 26.53
CA LEU A 496 1.34 -19.09 26.86
C LEU A 496 0.48 -20.24 27.38
N ALA A 497 -0.55 -19.95 28.18
CA ALA A 497 -1.53 -20.95 28.62
C ALA A 497 -2.18 -21.69 27.44
N ALA A 498 -2.53 -20.99 26.35
CA ALA A 498 -3.06 -21.61 25.13
C ALA A 498 -1.99 -22.40 24.35
N GLN A 499 -0.77 -21.87 24.27
CA GLN A 499 0.35 -22.42 23.50
C GLN A 499 0.93 -23.72 24.12
N SER A 500 0.74 -23.92 25.43
CA SER A 500 1.12 -25.13 26.19
C SER A 500 0.61 -26.45 25.58
N SER A 501 -0.50 -26.40 24.85
CA SER A 501 -1.15 -27.56 24.22
C SER A 501 -0.45 -28.13 22.98
N GLY A 502 0.62 -27.48 22.50
CA GLY A 502 1.17 -27.66 21.15
C GLY A 502 2.62 -28.15 21.03
N ARG A 503 3.13 -29.01 21.94
CA ARG A 503 4.45 -29.65 21.74
C ARG A 503 4.44 -30.49 20.45
N GLN A 504 5.18 -30.04 19.43
CA GLN A 504 5.34 -30.77 18.18
C GLN A 504 6.06 -32.11 18.44
N GLU A 505 5.54 -33.20 17.86
CA GLU A 505 6.21 -34.49 17.90
C GLU A 505 7.55 -34.41 17.15
N GLU A 506 8.67 -34.57 17.87
CA GLU A 506 9.99 -34.67 17.26
C GLU A 506 10.04 -35.95 16.40
N LYS A 507 9.98 -35.78 15.07
CA LYS A 507 9.96 -36.91 14.13
C LYS A 507 11.27 -37.67 14.18
N VAL A 508 11.27 -38.79 14.91
CA VAL A 508 12.41 -39.70 15.07
C VAL A 508 13.03 -40.01 13.70
N ARG A 509 14.22 -39.45 13.50
CA ARG A 509 14.94 -39.49 12.23
C ARG A 509 15.34 -40.93 11.92
N LYS A 510 15.05 -41.41 10.70
CA LYS A 510 15.44 -42.78 10.30
C LYS A 510 16.96 -42.90 10.33
N SER A 511 17.48 -43.89 11.02
CA SER A 511 18.92 -44.13 11.11
C SER A 511 19.51 -44.49 9.75
N ASN A 512 20.63 -43.85 9.40
CA ASN A 512 21.37 -44.16 8.18
C ASN A 512 22.15 -45.47 8.38
N ILE A 513 21.80 -46.50 7.60
CA ILE A 513 22.35 -47.85 7.71
C ILE A 513 23.38 -48.07 6.60
N SER A 514 24.64 -48.34 6.98
CA SER A 514 25.76 -48.61 6.06
C SER A 514 25.45 -49.69 5.02
N TYR A 515 25.09 -50.89 5.49
CA TYR A 515 24.71 -52.05 4.66
C TYR A 515 23.56 -52.80 5.34
N LYS A 516 22.58 -53.24 4.57
CA LYS A 516 21.41 -54.00 5.07
C LYS A 516 21.60 -55.53 5.00
N SER A 517 22.60 -56.01 4.27
CA SER A 517 22.95 -57.43 4.18
C SER A 517 24.41 -57.62 3.75
N ARG A 518 25.01 -58.78 4.07
CA ARG A 518 26.42 -59.06 3.74
C ARG A 518 26.71 -58.97 2.24
N SER A 519 25.73 -59.27 1.38
CA SER A 519 25.85 -59.19 -0.08
C SER A 519 26.01 -57.76 -0.63
N GLN A 520 25.82 -56.72 0.20
CA GLN A 520 26.03 -55.33 -0.18
C GLN A 520 27.44 -54.83 0.17
N MET A 521 28.20 -55.60 0.96
CA MET A 521 29.55 -55.23 1.37
C MET A 521 30.56 -55.46 0.23
N PRO A 522 31.46 -54.51 -0.07
CA PRO A 522 32.50 -54.67 -1.09
C PRO A 522 33.38 -55.91 -0.85
N ASN A 523 33.63 -56.67 -1.93
CA ASN A 523 34.50 -57.86 -1.94
C ASN A 523 35.91 -57.56 -2.48
N GLU A 524 36.31 -56.28 -2.47
CA GLU A 524 37.59 -55.78 -2.98
C GLU A 524 38.80 -56.41 -2.28
N PRO A 525 39.96 -56.51 -2.95
CA PRO A 525 41.19 -57.05 -2.33
C PRO A 525 41.60 -56.23 -1.10
N GLU A 526 41.48 -54.91 -1.14
CA GLU A 526 41.82 -54.01 -0.03
C GLU A 526 41.08 -54.37 1.27
N VAL A 527 39.79 -54.74 1.18
CA VAL A 527 38.97 -55.14 2.35
C VAL A 527 39.40 -56.51 2.90
N LYS A 528 39.91 -57.41 2.04
CA LYS A 528 40.46 -58.72 2.44
C LYS A 528 41.86 -58.61 3.03
N GLU A 529 42.65 -57.65 2.55
CA GLU A 529 43.98 -57.28 3.04
C GLU A 529 43.94 -56.40 4.31
N LEU A 530 42.75 -56.21 4.91
CA LEU A 530 42.52 -55.39 6.10
C LEU A 530 42.99 -53.93 5.96
N LYS A 531 42.98 -53.39 4.73
CA LYS A 531 43.20 -51.96 4.47
C LYS A 531 41.92 -51.18 4.78
N ILE A 532 42.07 -49.95 5.26
CA ILE A 532 40.96 -49.01 5.42
C ILE A 532 40.39 -48.70 4.03
N PHE A 533 39.11 -48.98 3.83
CA PHE A 533 38.40 -48.77 2.57
C PHE A 533 37.26 -47.76 2.75
N VAL A 534 36.97 -46.94 1.74
CA VAL A 534 35.86 -45.97 1.77
C VAL A 534 34.92 -46.24 0.61
N ASP A 535 33.75 -46.81 0.92
CA ASP A 535 32.69 -46.99 -0.07
C ASP A 535 32.04 -45.62 -0.36
N ARG A 536 32.34 -45.07 -1.54
CA ARG A 536 31.81 -43.79 -2.05
C ARG A 536 30.32 -43.85 -2.44
N LYS A 537 29.73 -45.05 -2.56
CA LYS A 537 28.35 -45.30 -3.02
C LYS A 537 27.39 -45.55 -1.84
N TYR A 538 27.87 -46.20 -0.80
CA TYR A 538 27.17 -46.43 0.47
C TYR A 538 27.66 -45.51 1.60
N GLU A 539 28.50 -44.51 1.27
CA GLU A 539 28.97 -43.43 2.15
C GLU A 539 29.48 -43.96 3.51
N THR A 540 30.29 -45.01 3.43
CA THR A 540 30.66 -45.88 4.55
C THR A 540 32.16 -46.13 4.55
N VAL A 541 32.79 -45.95 5.71
CA VAL A 541 34.18 -46.30 5.97
C VAL A 541 34.24 -47.70 6.55
N ILE A 542 35.00 -48.60 5.93
CA ILE A 542 35.27 -49.94 6.45
C ILE A 542 36.60 -49.88 7.21
N LEU A 543 36.53 -50.12 8.52
CA LEU A 543 37.65 -50.00 9.46
C LEU A 543 38.02 -51.38 10.04
N PRO A 544 39.31 -51.79 10.02
CA PRO A 544 39.76 -53.11 10.47
C PRO A 544 39.97 -53.15 12.00
N ILE A 545 38.91 -53.40 12.76
CA ILE A 545 38.97 -53.52 14.22
C ILE A 545 39.46 -54.92 14.60
N PHE A 546 40.72 -55.01 15.06
CA PHE A 546 41.38 -56.25 15.52
C PHE A 546 41.19 -57.47 14.58
N GLY A 547 41.32 -57.23 13.27
CA GLY A 547 41.17 -58.26 12.23
C GLY A 547 39.75 -58.42 11.66
N LEU A 548 38.76 -57.67 12.17
CA LEU A 548 37.40 -57.65 11.66
C LEU A 548 37.13 -56.38 10.85
N SER A 549 36.70 -56.53 9.60
CA SER A 549 36.28 -55.42 8.73
C SER A 549 34.90 -54.88 9.19
N VAL A 550 34.86 -53.77 9.92
CA VAL A 550 33.62 -53.18 10.48
C VAL A 550 33.20 -51.93 9.70
N PRO A 551 31.95 -51.84 9.20
CA PRO A 551 31.48 -50.71 8.39
C PRO A 551 30.80 -49.60 9.22
N PHE A 552 31.34 -48.39 9.16
CA PHE A 552 30.81 -47.19 9.81
C PHE A 552 30.28 -46.18 8.79
N HIS A 553 29.02 -45.78 8.89
CA HIS A 553 28.44 -44.76 8.03
C HIS A 553 29.05 -43.38 8.33
N ILE A 554 29.28 -42.54 7.32
CA ILE A 554 29.95 -41.24 7.48
C ILE A 554 29.22 -40.32 8.49
N SER A 555 27.89 -40.42 8.62
CA SER A 555 27.14 -39.66 9.64
C SER A 555 27.39 -40.09 11.10
N THR A 556 28.14 -41.17 11.34
CA THR A 556 28.60 -41.58 12.69
C THR A 556 29.98 -41.01 13.04
N ILE A 557 30.69 -40.45 12.07
CA ILE A 557 32.05 -39.90 12.22
C ILE A 557 31.96 -38.38 12.42
N LYS A 558 32.39 -37.92 13.60
CA LYS A 558 32.41 -36.51 14.00
C LYS A 558 33.44 -35.74 13.17
N ASN A 559 34.71 -36.15 13.29
CA ASN A 559 35.82 -35.64 12.50
C ASN A 559 36.95 -36.69 12.43
N ILE A 560 37.92 -36.43 11.55
CA ILE A 560 39.11 -37.27 11.37
C ILE A 560 40.34 -36.36 11.39
N SER A 561 41.37 -36.76 12.13
CA SER A 561 42.67 -36.07 12.19
C SER A 561 43.80 -37.04 11.84
N GLN A 562 44.91 -36.47 11.37
CA GLN A 562 46.12 -37.21 11.02
C GLN A 562 47.32 -36.50 11.66
N SER A 563 48.21 -37.27 12.30
CA SER A 563 49.55 -36.81 12.71
C SER A 563 50.62 -37.70 12.08
N VAL A 564 51.85 -37.19 11.99
CA VAL A 564 53.02 -37.93 11.50
C VAL A 564 54.14 -37.69 12.49
N GLU A 565 54.65 -38.77 13.07
CA GLU A 565 55.62 -38.76 14.17
C GLU A 565 56.77 -39.68 13.76
N GLY A 566 57.79 -39.09 13.12
CA GLY A 566 58.94 -39.81 12.56
C GLY A 566 58.52 -40.89 11.54
N ASP A 567 58.94 -42.14 11.81
CA ASP A 567 58.67 -43.29 10.94
C ASP A 567 57.21 -43.78 10.97
N TYR A 568 56.31 -43.13 11.71
CA TYR A 568 54.90 -43.53 11.81
C TYR A 568 53.93 -42.42 11.41
N THR A 569 52.86 -42.82 10.70
CA THR A 569 51.67 -42.00 10.47
C THR A 569 50.52 -42.53 11.34
N TYR A 570 49.83 -41.62 12.01
CA TYR A 570 48.64 -41.90 12.81
C TYR A 570 47.38 -41.31 12.15
N LEU A 571 46.29 -42.07 12.14
CA LEU A 571 44.99 -41.64 11.64
C LEU A 571 43.94 -41.87 12.72
N ARG A 572 43.44 -40.79 13.33
CA ARG A 572 42.45 -40.81 14.40
C ARG A 572 41.07 -40.48 13.85
N VAL A 573 40.14 -41.43 13.98
CA VAL A 573 38.73 -41.29 13.60
C VAL A 573 37.92 -41.10 14.88
N ASN A 574 37.29 -39.94 15.03
CA ASN A 574 36.42 -39.64 16.18
C ASN A 574 34.95 -39.81 15.78
N PHE A 575 34.16 -40.44 16.64
CA PHE A 575 32.76 -40.76 16.39
C PHE A 575 31.82 -39.86 17.19
N PHE A 576 30.54 -39.83 16.81
CA PHE A 576 29.50 -39.21 17.61
C PHE A 576 29.07 -40.14 18.75
N HIS A 577 29.11 -39.62 19.97
CA HIS A 577 28.67 -40.31 21.19
C HIS A 577 27.88 -39.35 22.09
N PRO A 578 26.97 -39.85 22.95
CA PRO A 578 26.36 -39.06 24.02
C PRO A 578 27.44 -38.38 24.88
N GLY A 579 27.19 -37.12 25.26
CA GLY A 579 28.16 -36.29 25.98
C GLY A 579 29.17 -35.53 25.09
N ALA A 580 29.27 -35.82 23.80
CA ALA A 580 30.00 -34.95 22.88
C ALA A 580 29.30 -33.59 22.78
N THR A 581 30.00 -32.49 23.10
CA THR A 581 29.42 -31.13 23.26
C THR A 581 28.57 -30.65 22.10
N MET A 582 28.89 -31.01 20.85
CA MET A 582 28.12 -30.62 19.66
C MET A 582 26.82 -31.42 19.46
N ALA A 583 26.67 -32.61 20.05
CA ALA A 583 25.49 -33.46 19.83
C ALA A 583 24.19 -32.83 20.37
N ARG A 584 24.29 -31.86 21.29
CA ARG A 584 23.15 -31.09 21.81
C ARG A 584 22.59 -30.03 20.84
N SER A 585 23.25 -29.72 19.73
CA SER A 585 22.81 -28.66 18.78
C SER A 585 22.20 -29.17 17.48
N GLU A 586 22.36 -30.45 17.12
CA GLU A 586 22.04 -30.95 15.77
C GLU A 586 20.93 -32.01 15.73
N GLY A 587 19.93 -31.91 16.64
CA GLY A 587 18.66 -32.68 16.57
C GLY A 587 18.81 -34.19 16.41
N SER A 588 19.95 -34.73 16.87
CA SER A 588 20.38 -36.10 16.63
C SER A 588 20.07 -36.95 17.84
N SER A 589 18.77 -37.09 18.10
CA SER A 589 18.20 -37.94 19.15
C SER A 589 18.61 -39.39 18.92
N PHE A 590 19.72 -39.80 19.55
CA PHE A 590 20.25 -41.15 19.49
C PHE A 590 19.14 -42.12 19.90
N SER A 591 18.79 -43.06 19.01
CA SER A 591 17.64 -43.96 19.21
C SER A 591 17.76 -44.87 20.45
N GLN A 592 18.96 -44.95 21.03
CA GLN A 592 19.26 -45.55 22.33
C GLN A 592 20.36 -44.67 23.00
N PRO A 593 20.03 -43.77 23.93
CA PRO A 593 21.03 -42.92 24.58
C PRO A 593 21.96 -43.71 25.51
N ASP A 594 21.46 -44.79 26.12
CA ASP A 594 22.17 -45.61 27.10
C ASP A 594 23.04 -46.73 26.47
N ALA A 595 23.17 -46.74 25.14
CA ALA A 595 23.99 -47.73 24.43
C ALA A 595 25.50 -47.47 24.62
N THR A 596 26.33 -48.49 24.46
CA THR A 596 27.79 -48.34 24.48
C THR A 596 28.30 -47.79 23.14
N PHE A 597 28.75 -46.54 23.12
CA PHE A 597 29.29 -45.89 21.93
C PHE A 597 30.84 -45.94 21.90
N VAL A 598 31.40 -46.03 20.69
CA VAL A 598 32.83 -45.81 20.46
C VAL A 598 33.09 -44.30 20.47
N LYS A 599 34.13 -43.85 21.19
CA LYS A 599 34.56 -42.43 21.18
C LYS A 599 35.48 -42.13 20.00
N GLU A 600 36.60 -42.84 19.92
CA GLU A 600 37.64 -42.64 18.90
C GLU A 600 38.38 -43.95 18.61
N VAL A 601 38.95 -44.08 17.41
CA VAL A 601 39.85 -45.16 17.02
C VAL A 601 41.06 -44.54 16.32
N THR A 602 42.28 -44.88 16.78
CA THR A 602 43.52 -44.42 16.14
C THR A 602 44.24 -45.59 15.49
N TYR A 603 44.47 -45.50 14.18
CA TYR A 603 45.33 -46.41 13.42
C TYR A 603 46.75 -45.86 13.33
N ARG A 604 47.75 -46.74 13.39
CA ARG A 604 49.17 -46.41 13.17
C ARG A 604 49.70 -47.25 12.01
N SER A 605 50.48 -46.64 11.12
CA SER A 605 51.14 -47.32 9.99
C SER A 605 52.55 -46.78 9.78
N THR A 606 53.45 -47.59 9.24
CA THR A 606 54.85 -47.21 8.97
C THR A 606 54.99 -46.36 7.71
N ASN A 607 55.95 -45.43 7.76
CA ASN A 607 56.41 -44.60 6.64
C ASN A 607 57.59 -45.25 5.88
N THR A 608 58.25 -46.24 6.49
CA THR A 608 59.31 -47.03 5.85
C THR A 608 58.77 -47.85 4.68
N LYS A 609 59.62 -48.09 3.67
CA LYS A 609 59.31 -48.92 2.50
C LYS A 609 60.15 -50.18 2.53
N GLU A 610 59.52 -51.34 2.49
CA GLU A 610 60.22 -52.61 2.33
C GLU A 610 60.76 -52.76 0.90
N PRO A 611 61.95 -53.38 0.68
CA PRO A 611 62.54 -53.55 -0.65
C PRO A 611 61.71 -54.44 -1.61
N GLY A 612 60.74 -53.82 -2.28
CA GLY A 612 59.84 -54.46 -3.23
C GLY A 612 58.47 -53.78 -3.36
N GLU A 613 58.06 -53.00 -2.35
CA GLU A 613 56.76 -52.32 -2.37
C GLU A 613 56.85 -50.91 -2.99
N SER A 614 55.97 -50.61 -3.94
CA SER A 614 55.97 -49.33 -4.67
C SER A 614 55.43 -48.14 -3.84
N VAL A 615 54.74 -48.39 -2.74
CA VAL A 615 54.05 -47.39 -1.92
C VAL A 615 54.24 -47.77 -0.45
N ALA A 616 54.57 -46.81 0.41
CA ALA A 616 54.68 -47.06 1.86
C ALA A 616 53.30 -47.38 2.47
N PRO A 617 53.20 -48.26 3.48
CA PRO A 617 51.92 -48.60 4.13
C PRO A 617 51.10 -47.40 4.63
N SER A 618 51.75 -46.30 5.07
CA SER A 618 51.09 -45.05 5.45
C SER A 618 50.36 -44.34 4.29
N GLY A 619 50.71 -44.61 3.04
CA GLY A 619 50.02 -44.07 1.87
C GLY A 619 48.53 -44.42 1.84
N ASN A 620 48.13 -45.56 2.41
CA ASN A 620 46.72 -45.91 2.56
C ASN A 620 45.98 -45.00 3.56
N LEU A 621 46.62 -44.64 4.69
CA LEU A 621 46.04 -43.75 5.69
C LEU A 621 45.84 -42.33 5.10
N ASN A 622 46.84 -41.84 4.36
CA ASN A 622 46.78 -40.54 3.68
C ASN A 622 45.64 -40.48 2.64
N ASN A 623 45.48 -41.54 1.85
CA ASN A 623 44.40 -41.62 0.85
C ASN A 623 43.03 -41.74 1.53
N ALA A 624 42.90 -42.58 2.57
CA ALA A 624 41.67 -42.70 3.35
C ALA A 624 41.27 -41.36 3.99
N PHE A 625 42.20 -40.63 4.62
CA PHE A 625 41.96 -39.30 5.20
C PHE A 625 41.34 -38.33 4.19
N ARG A 626 41.96 -38.23 2.99
CA ARG A 626 41.48 -37.37 1.89
C ARG A 626 40.08 -37.78 1.41
N ILE A 627 39.83 -39.07 1.20
CA ILE A 627 38.55 -39.57 0.68
C ILE A 627 37.45 -39.42 1.74
N ILE A 628 37.74 -39.66 3.02
CA ILE A 628 36.79 -39.46 4.13
C ILE A 628 36.39 -37.98 4.22
N LYS A 629 37.35 -37.04 4.12
CA LYS A 629 37.05 -35.60 4.05
C LYS A 629 36.21 -35.23 2.82
N GLU A 630 36.52 -35.79 1.64
CA GLU A 630 35.74 -35.57 0.40
C GLU A 630 34.28 -36.02 0.56
N VAL A 631 34.05 -37.22 1.08
CA VAL A 631 32.71 -37.77 1.31
C VAL A 631 31.99 -37.03 2.44
N GLN A 632 32.67 -36.67 3.54
CA GLN A 632 32.04 -35.91 4.64
C GLN A 632 31.61 -34.50 4.17
N LYS A 633 32.38 -33.82 3.32
CA LYS A 633 32.00 -32.52 2.71
C LYS A 633 30.76 -32.67 1.83
N LYS A 634 30.70 -33.71 0.98
CA LYS A 634 29.54 -34.02 0.13
C LYS A 634 28.30 -34.39 0.94
N PHE A 635 28.46 -35.24 1.95
CA PHE A 635 27.38 -35.67 2.85
C PHE A 635 26.76 -34.47 3.59
N LYS A 636 27.59 -33.66 4.27
CA LYS A 636 27.11 -32.46 4.99
C LYS A 636 26.45 -31.43 4.07
N SER A 637 26.96 -31.25 2.85
CA SER A 637 26.33 -30.37 1.85
C SER A 637 24.94 -30.88 1.45
N ARG A 638 24.79 -32.19 1.17
CA ARG A 638 23.50 -32.79 0.82
C ARG A 638 22.52 -32.78 1.98
N GLU A 639 22.99 -33.06 3.19
CA GLU A 639 22.17 -33.03 4.40
C GLU A 639 21.66 -31.63 4.73
N ALA A 640 22.50 -30.59 4.57
CA ALA A 640 22.08 -29.21 4.68
C ALA A 640 21.03 -28.84 3.62
N GLU A 641 21.28 -29.21 2.36
CA GLU A 641 20.32 -29.05 1.26
C GLU A 641 18.99 -29.78 1.48
N GLU A 642 19.00 -30.96 2.09
CA GLU A 642 17.80 -31.75 2.39
C GLU A 642 17.01 -31.12 3.54
N LYS A 643 17.70 -30.71 4.62
CA LYS A 643 17.12 -29.95 5.73
C LYS A 643 16.52 -28.60 5.28
N GLU A 644 17.16 -27.90 4.34
CA GLU A 644 16.60 -26.68 3.72
C GLU A 644 15.39 -26.93 2.80
N LYS A 645 15.19 -28.17 2.34
CA LYS A 645 14.03 -28.58 1.52
C LYS A 645 12.88 -29.15 2.37
N GLU A 646 13.17 -29.77 3.51
CA GLU A 646 12.15 -30.26 4.46
C GLU A 646 11.40 -29.12 5.17
N ASP A 647 12.08 -28.01 5.45
CA ASP A 647 11.54 -26.78 6.04
C ASP A 647 10.75 -25.91 5.03
N LEU A 648 10.67 -26.31 3.76
CA LEU A 648 10.05 -25.51 2.70
C LEU A 648 8.54 -25.77 2.59
N VAL A 649 7.74 -24.82 3.07
CA VAL A 649 6.29 -24.77 2.80
C VAL A 649 6.06 -24.64 1.29
N LYS A 650 5.46 -25.68 0.69
CA LYS A 650 5.12 -25.68 -0.74
C LYS A 650 4.02 -24.66 -1.02
N GLN A 651 4.34 -23.65 -1.81
CA GLN A 651 3.37 -22.68 -2.32
C GLN A 651 2.45 -23.29 -3.38
N ASP A 652 1.29 -22.65 -3.56
CA ASP A 652 0.37 -22.89 -4.67
C ASP A 652 0.94 -22.35 -6.01
N VAL A 653 0.32 -22.70 -7.13
CA VAL A 653 0.76 -22.27 -8.46
C VAL A 653 0.21 -20.88 -8.81
N LEU A 654 1.08 -20.01 -9.31
CA LEU A 654 0.68 -18.68 -9.77
C LEU A 654 -0.24 -18.75 -11.01
N VAL A 655 -1.44 -18.20 -10.89
CA VAL A 655 -2.48 -18.20 -11.93
C VAL A 655 -2.27 -17.02 -12.88
N LEU A 656 -1.91 -17.34 -14.13
CA LEU A 656 -1.51 -16.35 -15.12
C LEU A 656 -2.71 -15.73 -15.84
N SER A 657 -3.05 -14.50 -15.45
CA SER A 657 -4.00 -13.65 -16.18
C SER A 657 -3.44 -13.32 -17.58
N GLN A 658 -4.05 -13.81 -18.66
CA GLN A 658 -3.60 -13.52 -20.04
C GLN A 658 -4.01 -12.13 -20.58
N ASN A 659 -4.47 -11.23 -19.70
CA ASN A 659 -4.98 -9.93 -20.10
C ASN A 659 -3.85 -8.95 -20.45
N LYS A 660 -3.91 -8.33 -21.63
CA LYS A 660 -2.95 -7.29 -22.07
C LYS A 660 -2.95 -6.00 -21.23
N GLY A 661 -3.78 -5.93 -20.18
CA GLY A 661 -3.89 -4.81 -19.24
C GLY A 661 -3.30 -5.08 -17.85
N ASN A 662 -2.62 -6.22 -17.62
CA ASN A 662 -1.96 -6.50 -16.34
C ASN A 662 -0.99 -5.36 -15.96
N PRO A 663 -0.92 -4.95 -14.67
CA PRO A 663 0.12 -4.05 -14.21
C PRO A 663 1.51 -4.67 -14.44
N LYS A 664 2.38 -3.97 -15.18
CA LYS A 664 3.74 -4.43 -15.48
C LYS A 664 4.75 -3.29 -15.36
N LEU A 665 5.80 -3.54 -14.61
CA LEU A 665 6.93 -2.64 -14.40
C LEU A 665 8.18 -3.28 -15.02
N LYS A 666 8.99 -2.48 -15.73
CA LYS A 666 10.16 -2.92 -16.50
C LYS A 666 11.44 -2.42 -15.87
N ASP A 667 12.56 -2.94 -16.34
CA ASP A 667 13.91 -2.44 -16.07
C ASP A 667 14.21 -2.42 -14.55
N LEU A 668 13.70 -3.48 -13.90
CA LEU A 668 13.90 -3.80 -12.49
C LEU A 668 15.03 -4.81 -12.35
N TYR A 669 15.89 -4.57 -11.37
CA TYR A 669 16.76 -5.59 -10.78
C TYR A 669 16.03 -6.30 -9.63
N ILE A 670 16.42 -7.54 -9.35
CA ILE A 670 15.98 -8.31 -8.18
C ILE A 670 17.11 -8.42 -7.15
N ARG A 671 16.80 -8.24 -5.87
CA ARG A 671 17.66 -8.54 -4.70
C ARG A 671 16.88 -9.54 -3.81
N PRO A 672 17.47 -10.66 -3.37
CA PRO A 672 18.78 -11.18 -3.75
C PRO A 672 18.81 -11.64 -5.21
N ASN A 673 20.00 -11.70 -5.82
CA ASN A 673 20.12 -12.08 -7.23
C ASN A 673 19.84 -13.59 -7.42
N ILE A 674 19.08 -13.94 -8.47
CA ILE A 674 18.80 -15.35 -8.86
C ILE A 674 20.09 -16.10 -9.24
N VAL A 675 21.07 -15.37 -9.79
CA VAL A 675 22.39 -15.83 -10.27
C VAL A 675 23.42 -14.76 -9.88
N ASN A 676 24.69 -15.12 -9.66
CA ASN A 676 25.72 -14.19 -9.20
C ASN A 676 25.80 -12.87 -10.01
N LYS A 677 25.57 -12.93 -11.34
CA LYS A 677 25.51 -11.73 -12.20
C LYS A 677 24.17 -11.00 -12.05
N ARG A 678 24.22 -9.70 -11.75
CA ARG A 678 23.06 -8.80 -11.76
C ARG A 678 22.41 -8.80 -13.16
N MET A 679 21.10 -9.01 -13.20
CA MET A 679 20.29 -9.07 -14.43
C MET A 679 19.03 -8.21 -14.26
N THR A 680 18.67 -7.46 -15.29
CA THR A 680 17.35 -6.80 -15.38
C THR A 680 16.24 -7.80 -15.70
N GLY A 681 15.01 -7.38 -15.44
CA GLY A 681 13.80 -8.11 -15.76
C GLY A 681 12.56 -7.22 -15.73
N SER A 682 11.39 -7.84 -15.65
CA SER A 682 10.10 -7.15 -15.48
C SER A 682 9.25 -7.85 -14.44
N LEU A 683 8.61 -7.07 -13.58
CA LEU A 683 7.61 -7.53 -12.62
C LEU A 683 6.21 -7.37 -13.23
N GLU A 684 5.41 -8.42 -13.24
CA GLU A 684 4.03 -8.42 -13.71
C GLU A 684 3.09 -8.90 -12.60
N ALA A 685 1.98 -8.20 -12.39
CA ALA A 685 0.97 -8.59 -11.42
C ALA A 685 -0.11 -9.46 -12.09
N HIS A 686 -0.47 -10.56 -11.42
CA HIS A 686 -1.46 -11.54 -11.86
C HIS A 686 -2.52 -11.79 -10.76
N SER A 687 -3.47 -12.69 -11.00
CA SER A 687 -4.69 -12.81 -10.18
C SER A 687 -4.48 -13.27 -8.73
N ASN A 688 -3.35 -13.92 -8.41
CA ASN A 688 -3.02 -14.39 -7.05
C ASN A 688 -1.56 -14.11 -6.63
N GLY A 689 -0.84 -13.24 -7.33
CA GLY A 689 0.57 -12.97 -7.05
C GLY A 689 1.28 -12.15 -8.11
N PHE A 690 2.57 -11.88 -7.88
CA PHE A 690 3.47 -11.29 -8.85
C PHE A 690 4.34 -12.36 -9.53
N ARG A 691 4.73 -12.10 -10.78
CA ARG A 691 5.82 -12.81 -11.48
C ARG A 691 6.89 -11.83 -11.89
N TYR A 692 8.11 -12.01 -11.37
CA TYR A 692 9.30 -11.44 -11.97
C TYR A 692 9.80 -12.35 -13.09
N THR A 693 10.11 -11.78 -14.25
CA THR A 693 10.76 -12.48 -15.36
C THR A 693 12.05 -11.76 -15.74
N SER A 694 13.18 -12.43 -15.55
CA SER A 694 14.52 -12.01 -15.99
C SER A 694 14.61 -11.96 -17.51
N VAL A 695 15.51 -11.13 -18.07
CA VAL A 695 15.84 -11.12 -19.51
C VAL A 695 16.31 -12.50 -20.01
N ARG A 696 16.88 -13.35 -19.13
CA ARG A 696 17.26 -14.74 -19.46
C ARG A 696 16.08 -15.73 -19.48
N GLY A 697 14.87 -15.31 -19.10
CA GLY A 697 13.69 -16.16 -18.96
C GLY A 697 13.56 -16.87 -17.61
N ASP A 698 14.48 -16.64 -16.67
CA ASP A 698 14.35 -17.06 -15.26
C ASP A 698 13.10 -16.40 -14.64
N LYS A 699 12.32 -17.15 -13.85
CA LYS A 699 11.06 -16.67 -13.26
C LYS A 699 11.09 -16.82 -11.75
N VAL A 700 10.59 -15.81 -11.05
CA VAL A 700 10.34 -15.85 -9.59
C VAL A 700 8.89 -15.45 -9.36
N ASP A 701 8.14 -16.32 -8.70
CA ASP A 701 6.73 -16.13 -8.38
C ASP A 701 6.59 -15.75 -6.90
N VAL A 702 5.72 -14.77 -6.61
CA VAL A 702 5.48 -14.28 -5.25
C VAL A 702 3.96 -14.18 -5.04
N LEU A 703 3.37 -15.17 -4.37
CA LEU A 703 1.93 -15.22 -4.10
C LEU A 703 1.49 -14.15 -3.09
N TYR A 704 0.31 -13.58 -3.30
CA TYR A 704 -0.28 -12.58 -2.40
C TYR A 704 -0.45 -13.11 -0.97
N ASN A 705 -1.00 -14.31 -0.80
CA ASN A 705 -1.19 -14.96 0.51
C ASN A 705 0.11 -15.19 1.29
N ASN A 706 1.28 -15.16 0.64
CA ASN A 706 2.57 -15.35 1.29
C ASN A 706 3.30 -14.04 1.63
N ILE A 707 2.80 -12.90 1.18
CA ILE A 707 3.33 -11.60 1.60
C ILE A 707 2.84 -11.34 3.04
N LYS A 708 3.76 -10.93 3.93
CA LYS A 708 3.40 -10.36 5.23
C LYS A 708 3.19 -8.85 5.06
N ASN A 709 4.23 -8.17 4.57
CA ASN A 709 4.25 -6.72 4.37
C ASN A 709 4.80 -6.40 2.96
N ALA A 710 4.23 -5.39 2.30
CA ALA A 710 4.73 -4.84 1.06
C ALA A 710 5.08 -3.36 1.26
N PHE A 711 6.28 -2.95 0.84
CA PHE A 711 6.76 -1.58 0.99
C PHE A 711 7.10 -0.95 -0.37
N PHE A 712 6.83 0.34 -0.50
CA PHE A 712 7.29 1.18 -1.61
C PHE A 712 8.21 2.29 -1.07
N GLN A 713 9.47 2.28 -1.50
CA GLN A 713 10.43 3.32 -1.16
C GLN A 713 10.68 4.21 -2.39
N PRO A 714 10.35 5.52 -2.33
CA PRO A 714 10.70 6.46 -3.39
C PRO A 714 12.19 6.83 -3.36
N CYS A 715 12.73 7.27 -4.49
CA CYS A 715 14.09 7.81 -4.62
C CYS A 715 14.23 9.25 -4.05
N ASP A 716 13.55 9.54 -2.94
CA ASP A 716 13.54 10.85 -2.30
C ASP A 716 14.70 10.92 -1.30
N GLY A 717 15.84 11.43 -1.78
CA GLY A 717 17.12 11.42 -1.04
C GLY A 717 17.89 10.09 -1.14
N GLU A 718 17.46 9.15 -1.99
CA GLU A 718 18.08 7.83 -2.18
C GLU A 718 18.43 7.58 -3.66
N MET A 719 19.53 6.86 -3.91
CA MET A 719 20.00 6.49 -5.27
C MET A 719 19.19 5.33 -5.91
N ILE A 720 18.20 4.78 -5.21
CA ILE A 720 17.36 3.69 -5.69
C ILE A 720 15.88 3.95 -5.40
N ILE A 721 15.02 3.53 -6.32
CA ILE A 721 13.57 3.40 -6.12
C ILE A 721 13.25 1.90 -6.07
N LEU A 722 12.47 1.46 -5.07
CA LEU A 722 12.24 0.03 -4.85
C LEU A 722 10.85 -0.35 -4.34
N LEU A 723 10.51 -1.61 -4.58
CA LEU A 723 9.42 -2.35 -3.98
C LEU A 723 10.03 -3.50 -3.18
N HIS A 724 9.71 -3.61 -1.89
CA HIS A 724 10.15 -4.72 -1.04
C HIS A 724 8.94 -5.57 -0.64
N PHE A 725 9.09 -6.89 -0.70
CA PHE A 725 8.13 -7.86 -0.19
C PHE A 725 8.78 -8.69 0.92
N HIS A 726 8.28 -8.52 2.14
CA HIS A 726 8.64 -9.33 3.30
C HIS A 726 7.66 -10.49 3.40
N LEU A 727 8.13 -11.74 3.33
CA LEU A 727 7.29 -12.91 3.19
C LEU A 727 7.03 -13.65 4.51
N ARG A 728 5.88 -14.32 4.61
CA ARG A 728 5.49 -15.17 5.76
C ARG A 728 6.29 -16.48 5.79
N HIS A 729 6.53 -17.07 4.63
CA HIS A 729 7.38 -18.25 4.45
C HIS A 729 8.45 -17.97 3.40
N ALA A 730 9.67 -18.45 3.64
CA ALA A 730 10.78 -18.28 2.71
C ALA A 730 10.52 -19.01 1.38
N ILE A 731 10.79 -18.36 0.25
CA ILE A 731 10.74 -18.99 -1.08
C ILE A 731 12.13 -19.40 -1.55
N MET A 732 12.19 -20.48 -2.33
CA MET A 732 13.45 -20.98 -2.89
C MET A 732 13.59 -20.54 -4.35
N PHE A 733 14.57 -19.68 -4.63
CA PHE A 733 15.03 -19.37 -5.99
C PHE A 733 16.55 -19.23 -6.01
N GLY A 734 17.18 -19.57 -7.13
CA GLY A 734 18.63 -19.76 -7.17
C GLY A 734 19.07 -21.00 -6.36
N LYS A 735 19.83 -20.81 -5.28
CA LYS A 735 20.39 -21.89 -4.43
C LYS A 735 20.05 -21.77 -2.94
N LYS A 736 19.28 -20.77 -2.51
CA LYS A 736 19.00 -20.49 -1.09
C LYS A 736 17.52 -20.21 -0.88
N LYS A 737 17.04 -20.33 0.37
CA LYS A 737 15.72 -19.85 0.78
C LYS A 737 15.78 -18.37 1.17
N HIS A 738 14.79 -17.59 0.75
CA HIS A 738 14.73 -16.14 0.88
C HIS A 738 13.37 -15.69 1.42
N VAL A 739 13.38 -14.99 2.55
CA VAL A 739 12.19 -14.37 3.17
C VAL A 739 11.92 -13.00 2.56
N ASP A 740 12.98 -12.24 2.30
CA ASP A 740 12.90 -10.88 1.80
C ASP A 740 13.24 -10.84 0.30
N VAL A 741 12.38 -10.16 -0.49
CA VAL A 741 12.58 -10.00 -1.94
C VAL A 741 12.34 -8.55 -2.33
N GLN A 742 13.34 -7.91 -2.91
CA GLN A 742 13.31 -6.54 -3.39
C GLN A 742 13.37 -6.48 -4.92
N PHE A 743 12.60 -5.56 -5.50
CA PHE A 743 12.69 -5.17 -6.90
C PHE A 743 12.99 -3.67 -6.98
N TYR A 744 14.09 -3.30 -7.64
CA TYR A 744 14.62 -1.94 -7.60
C TYR A 744 15.13 -1.45 -8.95
N THR A 745 15.13 -0.14 -9.14
CA THR A 745 15.79 0.55 -10.25
C THR A 745 16.74 1.59 -9.66
N GLU A 746 17.95 1.68 -10.20
CA GLU A 746 18.96 2.67 -9.82
C GLU A 746 18.69 3.99 -10.54
N VAL A 747 18.83 5.11 -9.82
CA VAL A 747 18.47 6.45 -10.31
C VAL A 747 19.64 7.39 -10.06
N GLY A 748 20.30 7.77 -11.15
CA GLY A 748 21.61 8.41 -11.14
C GLY A 748 22.74 7.39 -11.32
N GLU A 749 23.73 7.75 -12.14
CA GLU A 749 24.98 7.02 -12.32
C GLU A 749 26.09 7.86 -11.71
N ILE A 750 26.97 7.27 -10.90
CA ILE A 750 28.09 8.02 -10.30
C ILE A 750 29.12 8.25 -11.41
N THR A 751 29.04 9.41 -12.06
CA THR A 751 29.97 9.83 -13.11
C THR A 751 31.35 10.10 -12.53
N THR A 752 32.14 9.04 -12.37
CA THR A 752 33.51 9.07 -11.83
C THR A 752 34.55 9.64 -12.80
N ASP A 753 34.11 10.35 -13.84
CA ASP A 753 34.95 11.07 -14.80
C ASP A 753 35.49 12.39 -14.19
N LEU A 754 36.21 12.26 -13.08
CA LEU A 754 36.98 13.32 -12.43
C LEU A 754 38.21 13.76 -13.25
N GLY A 755 38.29 13.35 -14.53
CA GLY A 755 39.38 13.60 -15.45
C GLY A 755 39.01 14.54 -16.60
N LYS A 756 39.47 15.79 -16.49
CA LYS A 756 39.66 16.74 -17.63
C LYS A 756 38.42 17.41 -18.28
N HIS A 757 37.55 18.08 -17.52
CA HIS A 757 36.79 19.24 -18.08
C HIS A 757 36.58 20.37 -17.06
N GLN A 758 37.56 21.29 -16.96
CA GLN A 758 37.33 22.60 -16.33
C GLN A 758 36.91 23.63 -17.39
N HIS A 759 35.89 24.44 -17.06
CA HIS A 759 35.42 25.64 -17.78
C HIS A 759 34.50 25.49 -19.03
N MET A 760 33.76 24.38 -19.19
CA MET A 760 32.54 24.31 -20.04
C MET A 760 31.77 23.02 -19.68
N HIS A 761 30.47 23.00 -19.34
CA HIS A 761 29.45 24.06 -19.34
C HIS A 761 28.47 23.95 -18.14
N ASP A 762 28.31 25.02 -17.34
CA ASP A 762 27.24 25.12 -16.31
C ASP A 762 25.83 24.81 -16.87
N ARG A 763 25.61 25.11 -18.16
CA ARG A 763 24.34 24.87 -18.86
C ARG A 763 24.08 23.39 -19.13
N ASP A 764 25.13 22.61 -19.34
CA ASP A 764 25.00 21.19 -19.66
C ASP A 764 25.01 20.36 -18.36
N ASP A 765 25.70 20.83 -17.30
CA ASP A 765 25.54 20.33 -15.93
C ASP A 765 24.11 20.56 -15.41
N LEU A 766 23.55 21.77 -15.60
CA LEU A 766 22.15 22.06 -15.28
C LEU A 766 21.18 21.19 -16.12
N ALA A 767 21.53 20.89 -17.38
CA ALA A 767 20.72 19.99 -18.22
C ALA A 767 20.79 18.53 -17.75
N ALA A 768 21.96 18.07 -17.27
CA ALA A 768 22.11 16.76 -16.66
C ALA A 768 21.27 16.67 -15.37
N GLU A 769 21.39 17.65 -14.47
CA GLU A 769 20.61 17.75 -13.23
C GLU A 769 19.10 17.82 -13.49
N GLN A 770 18.66 18.58 -14.51
CA GLN A 770 17.27 18.61 -14.94
C GLN A 770 16.82 17.25 -15.51
N SER A 771 17.62 16.60 -16.35
CA SER A 771 17.30 15.27 -16.89
C SER A 771 17.21 14.20 -15.80
N GLU A 772 18.00 14.33 -14.73
CA GLU A 772 17.94 13.45 -13.58
C GLU A 772 16.69 13.72 -12.72
N ARG A 773 16.33 15.00 -12.48
CA ARG A 773 15.06 15.36 -11.84
C ARG A 773 13.85 14.84 -12.64
N GLU A 774 13.86 14.97 -13.96
CA GLU A 774 12.83 14.41 -14.84
C GLU A 774 12.79 12.87 -14.75
N LEU A 775 13.94 12.20 -14.74
CA LEU A 775 14.02 10.74 -14.62
C LEU A 775 13.49 10.26 -13.25
N ARG A 776 13.93 10.89 -12.15
CA ARG A 776 13.43 10.65 -10.77
C ARG A 776 11.91 10.81 -10.72
N HIS A 777 11.38 11.94 -11.20
CA HIS A 777 9.94 12.19 -11.22
C HIS A 777 9.17 11.17 -12.08
N LYS A 778 9.69 10.82 -13.26
CA LYS A 778 9.10 9.85 -14.19
C LYS A 778 9.06 8.43 -13.62
N LEU A 779 10.14 8.00 -12.96
CA LEU A 779 10.20 6.71 -12.26
C LEU A 779 9.26 6.69 -11.05
N LYS A 780 9.29 7.72 -10.20
CA LYS A 780 8.36 7.88 -9.06
C LYS A 780 6.90 7.81 -9.50
N THR A 781 6.55 8.49 -10.60
CA THR A 781 5.22 8.43 -11.21
C THR A 781 4.87 7.03 -11.74
N ALA A 782 5.82 6.35 -12.40
CA ALA A 782 5.61 5.01 -12.94
C ALA A 782 5.43 3.93 -11.86
N PHE A 783 6.24 3.97 -10.79
CA PHE A 783 6.12 3.07 -9.64
C PHE A 783 4.84 3.34 -8.86
N LYS A 784 4.52 4.60 -8.52
CA LYS A 784 3.26 4.93 -7.83
C LYS A 784 2.04 4.46 -8.63
N SER A 785 2.03 4.71 -9.94
CA SER A 785 0.95 4.24 -10.81
C SER A 785 0.98 2.71 -11.08
N PHE A 786 2.04 1.99 -10.69
CA PHE A 786 2.03 0.53 -10.62
C PHE A 786 1.37 0.07 -9.31
N CYS A 787 1.76 0.62 -8.16
CA CYS A 787 1.15 0.32 -6.85
C CYS A 787 -0.37 0.56 -6.87
N GLU A 788 -0.83 1.76 -7.28
CA GLU A 788 -2.25 2.11 -7.39
C GLU A 788 -3.05 1.11 -8.24
N LYS A 789 -2.48 0.62 -9.35
CA LYS A 789 -3.13 -0.37 -10.22
C LYS A 789 -3.16 -1.77 -9.62
N VAL A 790 -2.12 -2.14 -8.86
CA VAL A 790 -2.07 -3.40 -8.12
C VAL A 790 -3.10 -3.39 -6.99
N GLU A 791 -3.13 -2.34 -6.16
CA GLU A 791 -4.11 -2.16 -5.07
C GLU A 791 -5.56 -2.16 -5.59
N THR A 792 -5.79 -1.54 -6.76
CA THR A 792 -7.09 -1.59 -7.46
C THR A 792 -7.45 -3.01 -7.92
N MET A 793 -6.46 -3.81 -8.34
CA MET A 793 -6.67 -5.19 -8.81
C MET A 793 -6.87 -6.18 -7.64
N THR A 794 -6.13 -6.00 -6.54
CA THR A 794 -6.24 -6.80 -5.30
C THR A 794 -7.38 -6.35 -4.38
N LYS A 795 -8.07 -5.24 -4.71
CA LYS A 795 -9.12 -4.63 -3.87
C LYS A 795 -8.64 -4.32 -2.44
N GLN A 796 -7.38 -3.88 -2.30
CA GLN A 796 -6.73 -3.60 -1.02
C GLN A 796 -6.46 -4.84 -0.14
N GLU A 797 -6.42 -6.07 -0.70
CA GLU A 797 -5.82 -7.25 0.00
C GLU A 797 -4.30 -7.10 0.23
N ILE A 798 -3.65 -6.21 -0.53
CA ILE A 798 -2.28 -5.73 -0.30
C ILE A 798 -2.31 -4.21 -0.42
N GLU A 799 -1.80 -3.51 0.59
CA GLU A 799 -1.48 -2.07 0.56
C GLU A 799 0.06 -1.93 0.51
N PHE A 800 0.58 -0.92 -0.20
CA PHE A 800 2.02 -0.64 -0.23
C PHE A 800 2.40 0.45 0.78
N ASP A 801 2.95 0.05 1.93
CA ASP A 801 3.39 0.98 2.97
C ASP A 801 4.59 1.81 2.48
N THR A 802 4.57 3.12 2.75
CA THR A 802 5.67 4.04 2.41
C THR A 802 6.36 4.49 3.70
N PRO A 803 7.68 4.30 3.87
CA PRO A 803 8.37 4.70 5.11
C PRO A 803 8.42 6.21 5.34
N PHE A 804 8.26 6.61 6.60
CA PHE A 804 8.27 8.00 7.05
C PHE A 804 9.72 8.47 7.29
N ARG A 805 10.33 9.11 6.30
CA ARG A 805 11.71 9.61 6.39
C ARG A 805 11.92 10.59 7.55
N ASP A 806 10.92 11.41 7.86
CA ASP A 806 11.00 12.47 8.88
C ASP A 806 11.04 11.93 10.31
N LEU A 807 10.47 10.74 10.54
CA LEU A 807 10.55 9.99 11.79
C LEU A 807 11.76 9.03 11.82
N GLY A 808 12.60 9.05 10.78
CA GLY A 808 13.74 8.16 10.65
C GLY A 808 14.91 8.55 11.55
N PHE A 809 15.61 7.54 12.10
CA PHE A 809 16.77 7.74 12.95
C PHE A 809 17.94 6.84 12.51
N PRO A 810 19.19 7.33 12.62
CA PRO A 810 20.36 6.52 12.31
C PRO A 810 20.63 5.47 13.39
N GLY A 811 20.97 4.25 12.99
CA GLY A 811 21.33 3.15 13.87
C GLY A 811 21.93 1.96 13.10
N ALA A 812 22.53 1.01 13.80
CA ALA A 812 23.26 -0.12 13.23
C ALA A 812 22.57 -1.46 13.58
N PRO A 813 21.58 -1.92 12.78
CA PRO A 813 20.94 -3.24 12.96
C PRO A 813 21.85 -4.40 12.52
N PHE A 814 22.89 -4.11 11.75
CA PHE A 814 23.87 -5.08 11.25
C PHE A 814 25.30 -4.57 11.50
N ARG A 815 26.10 -4.34 10.44
CA ARG A 815 27.49 -3.84 10.54
C ARG A 815 27.67 -2.40 10.07
N SER A 816 26.69 -1.85 9.36
CA SER A 816 26.63 -0.47 8.87
C SER A 816 25.64 0.35 9.71
N THR A 817 25.94 1.63 9.91
CA THR A 817 24.96 2.61 10.40
C THR A 817 24.08 3.05 9.23
N VAL A 818 22.79 2.81 9.33
CA VAL A 818 21.78 3.06 8.30
C VAL A 818 20.67 3.96 8.86
N LEU A 819 19.90 4.60 7.98
CA LEU A 819 18.70 5.32 8.40
C LEU A 819 17.53 4.33 8.54
N LEU A 820 17.16 3.99 9.78
CA LEU A 820 15.94 3.24 10.05
C LEU A 820 14.74 4.19 9.90
N GLN A 821 13.68 3.73 9.25
CA GLN A 821 12.49 4.51 8.94
C GLN A 821 11.24 3.72 9.39
N PRO A 822 10.35 4.28 10.23
CA PRO A 822 9.10 3.62 10.57
C PRO A 822 8.09 3.72 9.42
N THR A 823 7.15 2.77 9.36
CA THR A 823 5.99 2.75 8.47
C THR A 823 4.69 2.73 9.30
N SER A 824 3.53 2.49 8.69
CA SER A 824 2.26 2.37 9.40
C SER A 824 2.19 1.20 10.40
N GLY A 825 3.12 0.24 10.34
CA GLY A 825 3.13 -0.95 11.21
C GLY A 825 4.45 -1.71 11.27
N CYS A 826 5.55 -1.16 10.73
CA CYS A 826 6.88 -1.77 10.77
C CYS A 826 7.97 -0.72 11.07
N LEU A 827 9.12 -1.15 11.59
CA LEU A 827 10.38 -0.41 11.50
C LEU A 827 11.24 -1.08 10.42
N VAL A 828 11.71 -0.30 9.44
CA VAL A 828 12.44 -0.84 8.28
C VAL A 828 13.72 -0.08 7.97
N ASN A 829 14.69 -0.79 7.39
CA ASN A 829 15.68 -0.21 6.48
C ASN A 829 15.69 -1.07 5.20
N LEU A 830 15.47 -0.43 4.06
CA LEU A 830 15.32 -1.09 2.76
C LEU A 830 16.41 -0.70 1.75
N THR A 831 17.22 0.32 2.01
CA THR A 831 18.16 0.89 1.03
C THR A 831 19.40 -0.01 0.84
N GLU A 832 19.98 -0.43 1.96
CA GLU A 832 21.06 -1.41 2.02
C GLU A 832 20.57 -2.87 1.98
N TRP A 833 21.51 -3.80 1.73
CA TRP A 833 21.28 -5.23 1.76
C TRP A 833 22.29 -5.91 2.72
N PRO A 834 21.87 -6.77 3.66
CA PRO A 834 20.51 -7.26 3.88
C PRO A 834 19.55 -6.19 4.42
N PRO A 835 18.25 -6.26 4.07
CA PRO A 835 17.25 -5.34 4.58
C PRO A 835 16.94 -5.67 6.04
N PHE A 836 16.53 -4.65 6.79
CA PHE A 836 16.02 -4.79 8.15
C PHE A 836 14.51 -4.58 8.12
N VAL A 837 13.73 -5.52 8.64
CA VAL A 837 12.27 -5.42 8.73
C VAL A 837 11.83 -6.01 10.07
N ILE A 838 11.22 -5.17 10.92
CA ILE A 838 10.54 -5.60 12.15
C ILE A 838 9.08 -5.17 12.04
N THR A 839 8.16 -6.12 12.17
CA THR A 839 6.72 -5.81 12.30
C THR A 839 6.43 -5.44 13.75
N LEU A 840 5.77 -4.30 13.98
CA LEU A 840 5.51 -3.81 15.33
C LEU A 840 4.57 -4.75 16.09
N GLU A 841 3.62 -5.38 15.39
CA GLU A 841 2.74 -6.42 15.95
C GLU A 841 3.50 -7.61 16.58
N ASP A 842 4.71 -7.93 16.11
CA ASP A 842 5.51 -9.06 16.61
C ASP A 842 6.26 -8.72 17.92
N ILE A 843 6.42 -7.43 18.25
CA ILE A 843 7.20 -6.95 19.40
C ILE A 843 6.42 -7.19 20.69
N GLU A 844 7.08 -7.66 21.73
CA GLU A 844 6.57 -7.68 23.10
C GLU A 844 7.01 -6.41 23.83
N LEU A 845 8.32 -6.19 23.95
CA LEU A 845 8.91 -4.98 24.53
C LEU A 845 10.15 -4.52 23.76
N VAL A 846 10.55 -3.29 24.07
CA VAL A 846 11.87 -2.74 23.73
C VAL A 846 12.69 -2.53 25.00
N HIS A 847 13.98 -2.86 24.97
CA HIS A 847 14.92 -2.47 26.01
C HIS A 847 16.01 -1.58 25.41
N PHE A 848 16.27 -0.43 26.04
CA PHE A 848 17.37 0.45 25.67
C PHE A 848 18.58 0.15 26.56
N GLU A 849 19.65 -0.38 25.97
CA GLU A 849 20.92 -0.62 26.67
C GLU A 849 21.86 0.57 26.53
N ARG A 850 22.76 0.71 27.51
CA ARG A 850 23.82 1.73 27.53
C ARG A 850 23.28 3.17 27.56
N VAL A 851 22.10 3.37 28.15
CA VAL A 851 21.51 4.70 28.37
C VAL A 851 22.24 5.39 29.52
N GLN A 852 23.33 6.09 29.22
CA GLN A 852 24.17 6.74 30.22
C GLN A 852 24.75 8.07 29.72
N PHE A 853 24.71 9.12 30.55
CA PHE A 853 24.98 10.50 30.15
C PHE A 853 26.37 10.78 29.54
N HIS A 854 27.37 9.93 29.79
CA HIS A 854 28.70 10.06 29.19
C HIS A 854 28.88 9.30 27.85
N LEU A 855 27.92 8.46 27.47
CA LEU A 855 27.92 7.80 26.16
C LEU A 855 27.23 8.69 25.12
N LYS A 856 27.75 8.69 23.90
CA LYS A 856 27.15 9.46 22.79
C LYS A 856 26.03 8.70 22.09
N ASN A 857 26.06 7.38 22.18
CA ASN A 857 25.14 6.47 21.53
C ASN A 857 24.67 5.41 22.52
N PHE A 858 23.42 4.98 22.39
CA PHE A 858 22.80 3.86 23.09
C PHE A 858 22.46 2.72 22.09
N ASP A 859 22.02 1.57 22.59
CA ASP A 859 21.51 0.46 21.76
C ASP A 859 20.04 0.18 22.09
N MET A 860 19.31 -0.39 21.14
CA MET A 860 17.89 -0.73 21.27
C MET A 860 17.63 -2.18 20.90
N ILE A 861 17.06 -2.96 21.82
CA ILE A 861 16.81 -4.39 21.69
C ILE A 861 15.31 -4.63 21.59
N PHE A 862 14.89 -5.32 20.52
CA PHE A 862 13.52 -5.77 20.30
C PHE A 862 13.35 -7.20 20.80
N VAL A 863 12.51 -7.37 21.82
CA VAL A 863 12.03 -8.68 22.29
C VAL A 863 10.73 -9.02 21.55
N PHE A 864 10.64 -10.23 21.03
CA PHE A 864 9.46 -10.68 20.28
C PHE A 864 8.48 -11.47 21.16
N LYS A 865 7.19 -11.45 20.79
CA LYS A 865 6.12 -12.24 21.41
C LYS A 865 6.30 -13.76 21.30
N ASP A 866 7.12 -14.22 20.36
CA ASP A 866 7.60 -15.60 20.27
C ASP A 866 9.00 -15.67 20.89
N TYR A 867 9.11 -16.22 22.10
CA TYR A 867 10.39 -16.30 22.81
C TYR A 867 11.37 -17.33 22.20
N HIS A 868 10.95 -18.16 21.24
CA HIS A 868 11.88 -18.97 20.45
C HIS A 868 12.56 -18.16 19.31
N ARG A 869 11.99 -17.01 18.93
CA ARG A 869 12.61 -16.08 17.99
C ARG A 869 13.71 -15.28 18.70
N LYS A 870 14.93 -15.30 18.14
CA LYS A 870 16.04 -14.50 18.64
C LYS A 870 15.70 -13.00 18.61
N VAL A 871 16.01 -12.30 19.70
CA VAL A 871 15.90 -10.83 19.79
C VAL A 871 16.69 -10.14 18.68
N SER A 872 16.23 -8.97 18.24
CA SER A 872 16.94 -8.13 17.26
C SER A 872 17.52 -6.90 17.95
N MET A 873 18.79 -6.59 17.68
CA MET A 873 19.49 -5.47 18.32
C MET A 873 19.83 -4.41 17.27
N VAL A 874 19.58 -3.15 17.58
CA VAL A 874 19.94 -1.97 16.77
C VAL A 874 20.90 -1.13 17.57
N ASN A 875 22.16 -1.15 17.16
CA ASN A 875 23.25 -0.58 17.94
C ASN A 875 23.52 0.87 17.56
N ALA A 876 24.28 1.58 18.40
CA ALA A 876 24.91 2.86 18.10
C ALA A 876 23.94 3.98 17.66
N ILE A 877 22.74 4.02 18.24
CA ILE A 877 21.74 5.08 18.01
C ILE A 877 22.17 6.35 18.78
N PRO A 878 22.25 7.55 18.16
CA PRO A 878 22.67 8.77 18.85
C PRO A 878 21.74 9.19 20.00
N MET A 879 22.30 9.53 21.16
CA MET A 879 21.54 9.92 22.36
C MET A 879 20.60 11.11 22.16
N ASN A 880 20.88 12.01 21.21
CA ASN A 880 19.98 13.12 20.88
C ASN A 880 18.68 12.68 20.16
N MET A 881 18.57 11.41 19.77
CA MET A 881 17.34 10.81 19.23
C MET A 881 16.58 9.97 20.28
N LEU A 882 17.11 9.83 21.50
CA LEU A 882 16.52 8.97 22.53
C LEU A 882 15.05 9.32 22.82
N ASP A 883 14.77 10.60 23.09
CA ASP A 883 13.41 11.07 23.39
C ASP A 883 12.47 10.95 22.18
N HIS A 884 12.99 11.14 20.97
CA HIS A 884 12.24 10.94 19.72
C HIS A 884 11.86 9.47 19.52
N VAL A 885 12.76 8.53 19.80
CA VAL A 885 12.49 7.09 19.73
C VAL A 885 11.52 6.65 20.85
N LYS A 886 11.65 7.21 22.07
CA LYS A 886 10.67 6.99 23.16
C LYS A 886 9.27 7.49 22.80
N GLU A 887 9.14 8.70 22.25
CA GLU A 887 7.85 9.26 21.83
C GLU A 887 7.23 8.45 20.67
N TRP A 888 8.07 7.96 19.74
CA TRP A 888 7.63 7.02 18.71
C TRP A 888 7.12 5.69 19.28
N LEU A 889 7.81 5.09 20.26
CA LEU A 889 7.33 3.85 20.89
C LEU A 889 6.06 4.04 21.73
N ASN A 890 5.92 5.19 22.43
CA ASN A 890 4.67 5.57 23.08
C ASN A 890 3.51 5.69 22.07
N SER A 891 3.73 6.34 20.91
CA SER A 891 2.70 6.46 19.87
C SER A 891 2.38 5.14 19.13
N CYS A 892 3.08 4.05 19.44
CA CYS A 892 2.82 2.69 18.94
C CYS A 892 2.26 1.73 20.02
N ASP A 893 1.92 2.23 21.22
CA ASP A 893 1.49 1.44 22.39
C ASP A 893 2.52 0.36 22.85
N ILE A 894 3.82 0.58 22.59
CA ILE A 894 4.89 -0.39 22.93
C ILE A 894 5.52 -0.06 24.28
N ARG A 895 5.62 -1.06 25.17
CA ARG A 895 6.38 -0.93 26.42
C ARG A 895 7.88 -0.89 26.14
N TYR A 896 8.55 0.14 26.64
CA TYR A 896 10.01 0.21 26.64
C TYR A 896 10.59 0.30 28.07
N SER A 897 11.79 -0.22 28.27
CA SER A 897 12.57 -0.17 29.51
C SER A 897 13.99 0.33 29.23
N GLU A 898 14.72 0.77 30.26
CA GLU A 898 16.00 1.48 30.11
C GLU A 898 17.05 0.91 31.08
N GLY A 899 18.21 0.53 30.55
CA GLY A 899 19.31 -0.12 31.28
C GLY A 899 20.67 0.50 30.97
N ILE A 900 21.51 0.58 32.01
CA ILE A 900 22.91 1.04 31.87
C ILE A 900 23.81 -0.13 31.42
N GLN A 901 23.57 -1.32 31.95
CA GLN A 901 24.32 -2.55 31.62
C GLN A 901 23.85 -3.16 30.30
N SER A 902 24.70 -3.99 29.68
CA SER A 902 24.32 -4.80 28.51
C SER A 902 24.05 -6.24 28.94
N LEU A 903 22.92 -6.81 28.52
CA LEU A 903 22.39 -8.06 29.06
C LEU A 903 22.63 -9.26 28.14
N ASN A 904 22.89 -10.43 28.72
CA ASN A 904 22.99 -11.66 27.95
C ASN A 904 21.62 -12.24 27.61
N TRP A 905 20.96 -11.65 26.61
CA TRP A 905 19.67 -12.09 26.07
C TRP A 905 19.63 -13.57 25.71
N THR A 906 20.75 -14.19 25.30
CA THR A 906 20.78 -15.63 24.97
C THR A 906 20.73 -16.55 26.19
N LYS A 907 21.00 -16.02 27.39
CA LYS A 907 20.77 -16.69 28.68
C LYS A 907 19.36 -16.40 29.19
N ILE A 908 18.94 -15.12 29.18
CA ILE A 908 17.62 -14.66 29.65
C ILE A 908 16.49 -15.37 28.89
N MET A 909 16.51 -15.33 27.55
CA MET A 909 15.47 -15.97 26.73
C MET A 909 15.40 -17.49 26.94
N LYS A 910 16.51 -18.15 27.30
CA LYS A 910 16.49 -19.58 27.66
C LYS A 910 15.78 -19.82 28.98
N THR A 911 16.12 -19.07 30.03
CA THR A 911 15.43 -19.14 31.32
C THR A 911 13.92 -18.96 31.14
N ILE A 912 13.51 -17.97 30.33
CA ILE A 912 12.08 -17.71 30.02
C ILE A 912 11.44 -18.87 29.23
N THR A 913 12.16 -19.56 28.34
CA THR A 913 11.61 -20.75 27.63
C THR A 913 11.66 -22.04 28.44
N ASP A 914 12.55 -22.13 29.44
CA ASP A 914 12.72 -23.31 30.29
C ASP A 914 11.72 -23.30 31.47
N ASP A 915 11.42 -22.13 32.05
CA ASP A 915 10.33 -21.90 33.02
C ASP A 915 9.61 -20.57 32.76
N PRO A 916 8.56 -20.57 31.91
CA PRO A 916 7.80 -19.36 31.59
C PRO A 916 6.83 -18.93 32.71
N ASP A 917 6.30 -19.88 33.48
CA ASP A 917 5.31 -19.58 34.54
C ASP A 917 6.01 -18.93 35.75
N GLY A 918 7.15 -19.47 36.17
CA GLY A 918 7.98 -18.87 37.23
C GLY A 918 8.47 -17.47 36.88
N PHE A 919 8.78 -17.20 35.61
CA PHE A 919 9.15 -15.86 35.14
C PHE A 919 8.03 -14.83 35.34
N PHE A 920 6.77 -15.17 35.03
CA PHE A 920 5.65 -14.26 35.27
C PHE A 920 5.26 -14.14 36.75
N GLU A 921 5.56 -15.14 37.57
CA GLU A 921 5.39 -15.07 39.03
C GLU A 921 6.47 -14.20 39.70
N SER A 922 7.70 -14.15 39.17
CA SER A 922 8.75 -13.20 39.60
C SER A 922 8.56 -11.78 39.06
N GLY A 923 7.34 -11.37 38.71
CA GLY A 923 7.03 -10.03 38.17
C GLY A 923 7.33 -9.83 36.68
N GLY A 924 7.69 -10.87 35.93
CA GLY A 924 7.97 -10.80 34.50
C GLY A 924 9.07 -9.81 34.17
N TRP A 925 8.81 -8.92 33.21
CA TRP A 925 9.79 -7.95 32.69
C TRP A 925 10.17 -6.81 33.65
N THR A 926 9.61 -6.77 34.86
CA THR A 926 9.87 -5.70 35.86
C THR A 926 11.34 -5.67 36.34
N PHE A 927 12.10 -6.77 36.20
CA PHE A 927 13.54 -6.80 36.50
C PHE A 927 14.40 -5.89 35.59
N LEU A 928 13.82 -5.35 34.51
CA LEU A 928 14.46 -4.39 33.61
C LEU A 928 14.22 -2.93 34.01
N ASP A 929 13.39 -2.65 35.02
CA ASP A 929 13.13 -1.28 35.49
C ASP A 929 14.09 -0.92 36.66
N PRO A 930 14.79 0.22 36.60
CA PRO A 930 15.84 0.59 37.55
C PRO A 930 15.37 0.98 38.96
N GLU A 931 14.07 0.85 39.26
CA GLU A 931 13.51 1.07 40.62
C GLU A 931 13.50 -0.23 41.46
N SER A 932 13.68 -1.41 40.84
CA SER A 932 13.64 -2.70 41.54
C SER A 932 14.79 -2.92 42.55
N ASP A 933 15.93 -2.25 42.37
CA ASP A 933 17.09 -2.28 43.27
C ASP A 933 16.97 -1.27 44.45
N VAL A 934 15.89 -0.49 44.54
CA VAL A 934 15.80 0.65 45.49
C VAL A 934 14.77 0.41 46.62
N GLU A 935 13.75 -0.43 46.40
CA GLU A 935 12.67 -0.68 47.39
C GLU A 935 12.93 -1.88 48.33
N VAL A 936 14.18 -2.34 48.47
CA VAL A 936 14.58 -3.42 49.42
C VAL A 936 15.50 -2.91 50.54
N ALA A 937 15.45 -1.61 50.83
CA ALA A 937 16.40 -0.93 51.73
C ALA A 937 15.74 0.08 52.70
N ALA A 938 14.74 -0.36 53.49
CA ALA A 938 14.36 0.20 54.81
C ALA A 938 13.15 -0.53 55.44
N ASP A 939 13.40 -1.50 56.32
CA ASP A 939 12.95 -1.53 57.74
C ASP A 939 13.05 -2.96 58.32
N ASP A 940 14.19 -3.25 58.94
CA ASP A 940 14.31 -4.04 60.19
C ASP A 940 15.79 -3.91 60.66
N ASP A 941 16.08 -2.81 61.36
CA ASP A 941 17.41 -2.55 61.97
C ASP A 941 17.56 -3.34 63.29
N GLU A 942 18.57 -4.20 63.39
CA GLU A 942 19.28 -4.49 64.65
C GLU A 942 20.70 -5.02 64.32
N ASP A 943 21.74 -4.36 64.85
CA ASP A 943 23.17 -4.65 64.64
C ASP A 943 23.60 -6.03 65.26
N GLU A 944 24.77 -6.65 65.02
CA GLU A 944 26.14 -6.13 64.76
C GLU A 944 27.00 -7.06 63.85
N GLU A 945 28.03 -6.47 63.22
CA GLU A 945 29.36 -7.02 62.84
C GLU A 945 29.48 -8.30 61.96
N ASP A 946 29.47 -8.05 60.64
CA ASP A 946 30.59 -8.28 59.68
C ASP A 946 31.69 -9.35 60.00
N ASP A 947 31.97 -10.23 59.03
CA ASP A 947 33.25 -10.96 58.95
C ASP A 947 33.60 -11.29 57.47
N ALA A 948 34.61 -10.63 56.93
CA ALA A 948 34.98 -10.67 55.51
C ALA A 948 35.96 -11.81 55.17
N TYR A 949 35.94 -12.30 53.92
CA TYR A 949 36.89 -13.31 53.45
C TYR A 949 37.77 -12.84 52.28
N GLU A 950 38.74 -11.97 52.59
CA GLU A 950 39.96 -11.80 51.78
C GLU A 950 41.11 -12.64 52.36
N PRO A 951 41.62 -13.67 51.66
CA PRO A 951 42.87 -14.32 52.03
C PRO A 951 44.07 -13.54 51.46
N THR A 952 44.92 -12.99 52.32
CA THR A 952 46.18 -12.30 51.94
C THR A 952 47.43 -13.10 52.30
N ASP A 953 48.50 -12.93 51.51
CA ASP A 953 49.71 -13.76 51.48
C ASP A 953 50.61 -13.71 52.73
N SER A 954 51.38 -14.79 52.95
CA SER A 954 52.87 -14.73 52.86
C SER A 954 53.60 -16.07 53.13
N ALA A 955 54.77 -16.23 52.48
CA ALA A 955 55.91 -17.13 52.81
C ALA A 955 55.99 -18.59 52.27
N SER A 956 56.19 -18.71 50.94
CA SER A 956 57.33 -19.37 50.26
C SER A 956 57.87 -20.77 50.66
N GLU A 957 57.79 -21.72 49.72
CA GLU A 957 58.87 -22.59 49.13
C GLU A 957 58.21 -23.34 47.92
N GLU A 958 58.58 -23.10 46.65
CA GLU A 958 59.64 -23.77 45.83
C GLU A 958 59.35 -25.27 45.50
N GLU A 959 59.33 -25.80 44.26
CA GLU A 959 59.56 -25.30 42.87
C GLU A 959 58.68 -26.06 41.82
N SER A 960 58.63 -25.56 40.56
CA SER A 960 58.21 -26.20 39.27
C SER A 960 56.83 -26.88 39.15
N ASP A 961 56.21 -27.00 37.97
CA ASP A 961 56.75 -26.89 36.59
C ASP A 961 55.77 -26.24 35.59
N ASP A 962 56.23 -26.01 34.35
CA ASP A 962 55.56 -25.27 33.27
C ASP A 962 54.42 -26.03 32.55
N ASP A 963 53.31 -25.33 32.22
CA ASP A 963 52.51 -25.56 31.01
C ASP A 963 51.64 -24.33 30.70
N SER A 964 51.70 -23.80 29.46
CA SER A 964 51.19 -22.46 29.12
C SER A 964 49.95 -22.47 28.23
N ASP A 965 48.84 -21.87 28.70
CA ASP A 965 47.60 -21.76 27.92
C ASP A 965 47.55 -20.43 27.12
N TYR A 966 47.95 -20.52 25.86
CA TYR A 966 48.30 -19.38 25.00
C TYR A 966 47.05 -18.71 24.39
N SER A 967 46.70 -17.50 24.86
CA SER A 967 45.55 -16.72 24.38
C SER A 967 45.98 -15.50 23.55
N GLU A 968 46.51 -15.75 22.35
CA GLU A 968 46.83 -14.69 21.38
C GLU A 968 45.75 -14.57 20.30
N ALA A 969 45.35 -13.33 20.00
CA ALA A 969 44.50 -13.00 18.86
C ALA A 969 45.35 -12.45 17.72
N SER A 970 45.35 -13.11 16.56
CA SER A 970 45.99 -12.63 15.35
C SER A 970 45.13 -12.90 14.11
N GLU A 971 45.27 -12.02 13.13
CA GLU A 971 44.57 -12.04 11.85
C GLU A 971 45.43 -12.74 10.79
N ASP A 972 44.83 -13.55 9.91
CA ASP A 972 45.10 -13.44 8.46
C ASP A 972 43.98 -14.06 7.62
N SER A 973 43.96 -13.65 6.37
CA SER A 973 43.34 -14.24 5.19
C SER A 973 43.80 -15.69 4.90
N GLY A 974 43.11 -16.34 3.96
CA GLY A 974 43.31 -17.77 3.68
C GLY A 974 42.42 -18.28 2.57
N THR A 975 42.55 -17.70 1.38
CA THR A 975 42.02 -18.26 0.13
C THR A 975 42.65 -19.61 -0.19
N GLU A 976 41.86 -20.60 -0.59
CA GLU A 976 42.32 -21.70 -1.45
C GLU A 976 41.71 -21.56 -2.85
N GLU A 977 42.54 -21.74 -3.87
CA GLU A 977 42.22 -21.50 -5.28
C GLU A 977 41.61 -22.75 -5.95
N GLU A 978 40.77 -22.55 -6.97
CA GLU A 978 40.35 -23.63 -7.87
C GLU A 978 41.17 -23.57 -9.16
N LEU A 979 42.16 -24.46 -9.28
CA LEU A 979 43.13 -24.49 -10.39
C LEU A 979 42.46 -24.74 -11.76
N GLY A 980 42.44 -23.73 -12.61
CA GLY A 980 41.97 -23.80 -14.00
C GLY A 980 42.93 -23.12 -14.97
N SER A 981 43.78 -23.91 -15.65
CA SER A 981 44.81 -23.40 -16.57
C SER A 981 44.36 -23.40 -18.04
N SER A 982 44.52 -22.27 -18.73
CA SER A 982 45.05 -22.20 -20.10
C SER A 982 45.22 -20.76 -20.62
N ASP A 983 46.48 -20.35 -20.78
CA ASP A 983 47.04 -19.45 -21.81
C ASP A 983 46.29 -18.19 -22.29
N GLU A 984 46.71 -17.01 -21.80
CA GLU A 984 47.05 -15.86 -22.67
C GLU A 984 48.21 -15.04 -22.05
N SER A 985 49.12 -14.51 -22.86
CA SER A 985 50.47 -14.08 -22.43
C SER A 985 50.57 -12.59 -22.06
N GLY A 986 50.57 -12.27 -20.76
CA GLY A 986 50.92 -10.94 -20.24
C GLY A 986 52.43 -10.65 -20.23
N LYS A 987 52.82 -9.36 -20.29
CA LYS A 987 54.22 -8.91 -20.07
C LYS A 987 54.56 -8.91 -18.58
N ASP A 988 55.85 -9.00 -18.25
CA ASP A 988 56.35 -8.92 -16.87
C ASP A 988 56.39 -7.47 -16.34
N TRP A 989 56.27 -7.32 -15.02
CA TRP A 989 56.19 -6.03 -14.32
C TRP A 989 57.43 -5.17 -14.52
N SER A 990 58.60 -5.79 -14.68
CA SER A 990 59.88 -5.09 -14.91
C SER A 990 59.95 -4.31 -16.23
N ASP A 991 59.08 -4.61 -17.19
CA ASP A 991 58.93 -3.83 -18.42
C ASP A 991 57.90 -2.71 -18.27
N LEU A 992 56.78 -2.95 -17.57
CA LEU A 992 55.77 -1.92 -17.28
C LEU A 992 56.30 -0.82 -16.35
N GLU A 993 57.08 -1.19 -15.33
CA GLU A 993 57.73 -0.25 -14.42
C GLU A 993 58.81 0.58 -15.13
N ARG A 994 59.47 0.00 -16.15
CA ARG A 994 60.39 0.74 -17.04
C ARG A 994 59.63 1.70 -17.96
N GLU A 995 58.55 1.23 -18.59
CA GLU A 995 57.70 2.02 -19.50
C GLU A 995 57.08 3.23 -18.76
N ALA A 996 56.62 3.05 -17.52
CA ALA A 996 56.15 4.14 -16.65
C ALA A 996 57.28 5.10 -16.21
N ALA A 997 58.45 4.58 -15.81
CA ALA A 997 59.60 5.40 -15.42
C ALA A 997 60.23 6.16 -16.60
N GLU A 998 59.91 5.80 -17.85
CA GLU A 998 60.32 6.51 -19.06
C GLU A 998 59.31 7.62 -19.42
N GLU A 999 57.99 7.38 -19.31
CA GLU A 999 56.96 8.44 -19.43
C GLU A 999 57.12 9.57 -18.40
N ASP A 1000 57.33 9.25 -17.12
CA ASP A 1000 57.54 10.28 -16.07
C ASP A 1000 58.84 11.08 -16.29
N ARG A 1001 59.79 10.51 -17.02
CA ARG A 1001 61.05 11.17 -17.38
C ARG A 1001 60.90 12.10 -18.58
N GLU A 1002 60.05 11.77 -19.55
CA GLU A 1002 59.70 12.66 -20.67
C GLU A 1002 58.79 13.84 -20.24
N ARG A 1003 58.04 13.70 -19.14
CA ARG A 1003 57.17 14.78 -18.62
C ARG A 1003 57.87 15.80 -17.71
N GLY A 1004 59.17 15.64 -17.43
CA GLY A 1004 59.88 16.42 -16.42
C GLY A 1004 60.29 17.86 -16.79
N ASP A 1005 60.14 18.29 -18.05
CA ASP A 1005 60.91 19.42 -18.60
C ASP A 1005 60.08 20.57 -19.24
N ASP A 1006 58.92 20.93 -18.65
CA ASP A 1006 58.48 22.35 -18.62
C ASP A 1006 57.48 22.67 -17.47
N TYR A 1007 57.28 23.95 -17.21
CA TYR A 1007 56.44 24.60 -16.17
C TYR A 1007 57.01 24.73 -14.75
N ASN A 1008 57.70 25.86 -14.54
CA ASN A 1008 58.13 26.39 -13.25
C ASN A 1008 57.03 27.27 -12.59
N ASP A 1009 56.99 27.32 -11.26
CA ASP A 1009 55.94 27.99 -10.46
C ASP A 1009 56.14 29.52 -10.34
N ASP A 1010 55.06 30.28 -10.55
CA ASP A 1010 54.89 31.63 -10.03
C ASP A 1010 53.38 31.90 -9.78
N TYR A 1011 53.07 32.84 -8.88
CA TYR A 1011 51.73 33.29 -8.45
C TYR A 1011 50.98 32.57 -7.31
N THR A 1012 51.67 31.92 -6.36
CA THR A 1012 51.10 31.65 -5.02
C THR A 1012 51.34 32.77 -3.98
N ARG A 1013 51.33 34.06 -4.39
CA ARG A 1013 51.51 35.21 -3.46
C ARG A 1013 50.70 36.48 -3.76
N GLY A 1014 49.36 36.39 -3.78
CA GLY A 1014 48.49 37.49 -4.26
C GLY A 1014 47.18 37.79 -3.50
N LYS A 1015 47.25 38.33 -2.27
CA LYS A 1015 46.19 39.13 -1.58
C LYS A 1015 44.72 38.62 -1.58
N ARG A 1016 44.24 38.17 -0.40
CA ARG A 1016 42.93 38.61 0.11
C ARG A 1016 43.09 40.02 0.71
N LYS A 1017 42.30 41.03 0.30
CA LYS A 1017 42.23 42.33 1.04
C LYS A 1017 40.99 43.20 0.78
N GLY A 1018 40.30 43.57 1.86
CA GLY A 1018 39.31 44.67 1.95
C GLY A 1018 37.86 44.19 2.04
N ARG A 1019 36.92 44.93 2.66
CA ARG A 1019 36.93 46.23 3.40
C ARG A 1019 35.55 46.38 4.10
N THR A 1020 35.25 47.18 5.13
CA THR A 1020 35.90 48.23 5.98
C THR A 1020 35.10 48.29 7.31
N GLY A 1021 35.46 48.96 8.41
CA GLY A 1021 36.64 49.75 8.79
C GLY A 1021 36.33 50.79 9.89
N GLY A 1022 37.34 51.14 10.70
CA GLY A 1022 37.27 52.17 11.77
C GLY A 1022 36.96 51.61 13.17
N ASP A 1023 37.47 52.18 14.27
CA ASP A 1023 38.60 53.14 14.37
C ASP A 1023 39.19 53.18 15.81
N HIS A 1024 40.36 53.82 15.94
CA HIS A 1024 40.93 54.48 17.12
C HIS A 1024 41.50 53.68 18.34
N TYR A 1025 42.77 54.02 18.61
CA TYR A 1025 43.46 54.24 19.90
C TYR A 1025 43.99 53.12 20.83
N ASP A 1026 45.31 53.23 21.00
CA ASP A 1026 46.13 53.09 22.22
C ASP A 1026 46.61 51.73 22.76
N SER A 1027 47.56 51.84 23.68
CA SER A 1027 48.53 50.84 24.16
C SER A 1027 48.50 50.76 25.70
N PRO A 1028 49.49 50.16 26.39
CA PRO A 1028 50.23 48.92 26.15
C PRO A 1028 50.16 47.97 27.38
N LYS A 1029 50.76 46.76 27.31
CA LYS A 1029 51.85 46.28 28.21
C LYS A 1029 51.92 44.75 28.40
N LYS A 1030 53.17 44.24 28.37
CA LYS A 1030 53.74 43.13 29.17
C LYS A 1030 53.23 41.69 28.90
N SER A 1031 54.04 40.64 29.01
CA SER A 1031 55.53 40.60 29.15
C SER A 1031 56.12 39.19 29.02
N LYS A 1032 57.36 39.13 28.47
CA LYS A 1032 58.41 38.10 28.73
C LYS A 1032 58.15 36.68 28.18
N HIS A 1033 59.16 35.87 27.84
CA HIS A 1033 60.62 36.05 27.77
C HIS A 1033 61.20 35.22 26.58
N ASP A 1034 62.28 35.70 25.95
CA ASP A 1034 63.55 34.98 25.61
C ASP A 1034 63.56 33.46 25.26
N LYS A 1035 64.42 32.93 24.35
CA LYS A 1035 65.62 33.50 23.66
C LYS A 1035 66.13 32.61 22.51
N ASN A 1036 66.79 33.25 21.50
CA ASN A 1036 67.92 32.73 20.68
C ASN A 1036 67.67 31.54 19.69
N ARG A 1037 68.40 31.35 18.57
CA ARG A 1037 69.55 32.09 17.94
C ARG A 1037 69.74 31.72 16.43
N SER A 1038 70.06 32.71 15.56
CA SER A 1038 71.02 32.70 14.40
C SER A 1038 71.08 31.54 13.34
N LYS A 1039 71.41 31.72 12.04
CA LYS A 1039 71.88 32.88 11.20
C LYS A 1039 71.88 32.56 9.66
N SER A 1040 71.61 33.56 8.81
CA SER A 1040 72.15 33.89 7.44
C SER A 1040 72.87 32.84 6.55
N SER A 1041 72.70 32.76 5.22
CA SER A 1041 73.03 33.81 4.20
C SER A 1041 72.68 33.41 2.72
N SER A 1042 72.84 34.32 1.73
CA SER A 1042 72.52 34.21 0.26
C SER A 1042 73.82 34.05 -0.62
N PRO A 1043 73.95 34.28 -1.99
CA PRO A 1043 73.17 35.11 -2.96
C PRO A 1043 73.08 34.76 -4.50
N GLU A 1044 72.05 35.31 -5.18
CA GLU A 1044 72.00 36.03 -6.50
C GLU A 1044 72.48 35.54 -7.93
N LYS A 1045 71.56 35.66 -8.92
CA LYS A 1045 71.59 36.43 -10.23
C LYS A 1045 71.93 35.84 -11.65
N LYS A 1046 70.95 36.01 -12.57
CA LYS A 1046 70.95 36.70 -13.93
C LYS A 1046 70.92 35.96 -15.32
N HIS A 1047 69.78 36.18 -16.04
CA HIS A 1047 69.59 36.64 -17.45
C HIS A 1047 69.80 35.75 -18.73
N LYS A 1048 68.66 35.46 -19.43
CA LYS A 1048 68.31 35.78 -20.86
C LYS A 1048 68.95 35.02 -22.07
N SER A 1049 68.46 35.09 -23.33
CA SER A 1049 67.10 35.12 -23.99
C SER A 1049 67.19 35.63 -25.47
N SER A 1050 66.47 35.10 -26.48
CA SER A 1050 65.96 35.93 -27.64
C SER A 1050 65.07 35.23 -28.71
N SER A 1051 64.09 36.00 -29.27
CA SER A 1051 63.43 35.94 -30.62
C SER A 1051 62.80 34.64 -31.18
N SER A 1052 61.72 34.62 -32.00
CA SER A 1052 60.65 35.55 -32.50
C SER A 1052 59.67 34.73 -33.42
N HIS A 1053 58.65 35.15 -34.19
CA HIS A 1053 58.03 36.44 -34.62
C HIS A 1053 56.62 36.18 -35.29
N LYS A 1054 55.65 37.12 -35.21
CA LYS A 1054 54.34 37.19 -35.97
C LYS A 1054 53.30 36.08 -35.67
N SER A 1055 51.96 36.30 -35.71
CA SER A 1055 51.05 37.48 -35.78
C SER A 1055 49.60 36.97 -35.56
N SER A 1056 48.52 37.71 -35.24
CA SER A 1056 48.18 39.15 -35.15
C SER A 1056 46.91 39.35 -34.27
N HIS A 1057 46.23 40.52 -34.28
CA HIS A 1057 45.13 40.87 -33.33
C HIS A 1057 43.93 41.61 -33.95
N SER A 1058 42.80 41.61 -33.21
CA SER A 1058 41.85 42.74 -33.15
C SER A 1058 41.11 42.84 -31.79
N SER A 1059 41.49 43.86 -31.00
CA SER A 1059 40.64 44.85 -30.28
C SER A 1059 39.26 44.46 -29.69
N HIS A 1060 38.89 44.60 -28.40
CA HIS A 1060 39.42 45.28 -27.19
C HIS A 1060 38.99 46.76 -26.93
N SER A 1061 38.65 47.09 -25.67
CA SER A 1061 38.14 48.38 -25.10
C SER A 1061 36.68 48.78 -25.43
N SER A 1062 35.95 49.64 -24.68
CA SER A 1062 36.31 50.51 -23.54
C SER A 1062 35.18 50.81 -22.51
N HIS A 1063 35.56 51.40 -21.38
CA HIS A 1063 34.76 52.25 -20.44
C HIS A 1063 34.04 53.46 -21.12
N PRO A 1064 33.25 54.33 -20.42
CA PRO A 1064 33.00 54.47 -18.97
C PRO A 1064 31.51 54.63 -18.53
N SER A 1065 31.27 54.81 -17.22
CA SER A 1065 29.97 55.12 -16.60
C SER A 1065 29.79 56.60 -16.20
N LYS A 1066 28.53 57.08 -16.03
CA LYS A 1066 28.19 58.28 -15.25
C LYS A 1066 26.69 58.40 -14.92
N LYS A 1067 26.37 58.58 -13.61
CA LYS A 1067 25.35 59.48 -13.00
C LYS A 1067 23.97 59.63 -13.69
N LYS A 1068 22.79 59.56 -13.05
CA LYS A 1068 22.36 60.09 -11.74
C LYS A 1068 20.82 59.93 -11.61
N ASP A 1069 20.31 60.09 -10.38
CA ASP A 1069 19.01 60.67 -9.96
C ASP A 1069 17.64 60.05 -10.36
N HIS A 1070 16.98 59.56 -9.30
CA HIS A 1070 15.58 59.83 -8.89
C HIS A 1070 14.34 59.49 -9.76
N SER A 1071 13.40 58.86 -9.04
CA SER A 1071 11.95 59.19 -8.94
C SER A 1071 10.90 58.51 -9.84
N SER A 1072 10.13 57.63 -9.16
CA SER A 1072 8.66 57.71 -9.02
C SER A 1072 7.68 57.23 -10.11
N SER A 1073 6.52 56.79 -9.59
CA SER A 1073 5.17 56.76 -10.19
C SER A 1073 4.83 55.80 -11.35
N LYS A 1074 4.22 54.68 -10.95
CA LYS A 1074 2.81 54.30 -11.24
C LYS A 1074 2.28 54.38 -12.69
N LYS A 1075 2.05 53.18 -13.24
CA LYS A 1075 0.76 52.61 -13.74
C LYS A 1075 -0.06 53.30 -14.87
N HIS A 1076 -0.66 52.41 -15.68
CA HIS A 1076 -1.86 52.54 -16.53
C HIS A 1076 -1.75 53.16 -17.95
N SER A 1077 -1.93 52.30 -18.96
CA SER A 1077 -3.20 52.04 -19.69
C SER A 1077 -4.14 53.22 -20.05
N PRO A 1078 -4.97 53.10 -21.12
CA PRO A 1078 -4.77 52.40 -22.40
C PRO A 1078 -5.40 53.06 -23.67
N SER A 1079 -5.02 52.52 -24.84
CA SER A 1079 -5.86 52.31 -26.04
C SER A 1079 -6.18 53.43 -27.07
N LYS A 1080 -6.10 52.99 -28.34
CA LYS A 1080 -6.91 53.34 -29.54
C LYS A 1080 -6.65 54.64 -30.35
N LYS A 1081 -6.64 54.40 -31.68
CA LYS A 1081 -7.06 55.29 -32.80
C LYS A 1081 -6.07 56.41 -33.20
N ASP A 1082 -5.95 56.82 -34.46
CA ASP A 1082 -6.72 56.47 -35.69
C ASP A 1082 -5.96 56.81 -37.01
N LYS A 1083 -6.60 56.55 -38.17
CA LYS A 1083 -6.48 57.24 -39.50
C LYS A 1083 -5.47 56.84 -40.60
N GLU A 1084 -6.07 56.32 -41.69
CA GLU A 1084 -6.09 56.85 -43.09
C GLU A 1084 -4.82 56.98 -43.97
N ARG A 1085 -4.81 56.23 -45.09
CA ARG A 1085 -4.59 56.66 -46.52
C ARG A 1085 -4.51 55.42 -47.44
N GLU A 1086 -4.82 55.44 -48.74
CA GLU A 1086 -5.88 56.09 -49.53
C GLU A 1086 -5.99 55.37 -50.91
N ARG A 1087 -7.12 55.53 -51.62
CA ARG A 1087 -7.36 55.30 -53.08
C ARG A 1087 -7.70 53.90 -53.65
N GLU A 1088 -8.89 53.90 -54.23
CA GLU A 1088 -9.47 53.13 -55.33
C GLU A 1088 -8.69 53.25 -56.68
N LYS A 1089 -8.93 52.56 -57.82
CA LYS A 1089 -9.83 51.45 -58.26
C LYS A 1089 -9.39 50.95 -59.66
N SER A 1090 -9.99 49.83 -60.12
CA SER A 1090 -10.22 49.46 -61.55
C SER A 1090 -9.02 48.99 -62.43
N SER A 1091 -9.19 48.20 -63.51
CA SER A 1091 -10.21 47.17 -63.81
C SER A 1091 -9.89 46.33 -65.08
N SER A 1092 -10.23 45.03 -65.03
CA SER A 1092 -10.74 44.19 -66.16
C SER A 1092 -9.81 43.70 -67.30
N LYS A 1093 -10.18 42.52 -67.85
CA LYS A 1093 -9.91 42.00 -69.22
C LYS A 1093 -8.46 41.63 -69.59
N SER A 1094 -8.19 40.72 -70.55
CA SER A 1094 -8.98 39.59 -71.09
C SER A 1094 -8.15 38.72 -72.08
N ASN A 1095 -8.57 37.46 -72.27
CA ASN A 1095 -8.50 36.65 -73.50
C ASN A 1095 -7.20 35.96 -74.00
N SER A 1096 -7.40 34.65 -74.26
CA SER A 1096 -7.02 33.89 -75.47
C SER A 1096 -5.57 33.41 -75.67
N HIS A 1097 -5.40 32.08 -75.73
CA HIS A 1097 -5.20 31.28 -76.97
C HIS A 1097 -5.37 29.77 -76.63
N SER A 1098 -6.43 29.11 -77.13
CA SER A 1098 -6.45 28.18 -78.30
C SER A 1098 -5.81 26.80 -78.03
N SER A 1099 -6.55 25.71 -77.75
CA SER A 1099 -7.37 24.86 -78.66
C SER A 1099 -6.54 23.96 -79.61
N ASP A 1100 -6.87 22.70 -79.94
CA ASP A 1100 -8.17 21.99 -79.84
C ASP A 1100 -8.04 20.44 -80.04
N LYS A 1101 -9.16 19.70 -79.90
CA LYS A 1101 -9.56 18.45 -80.61
C LYS A 1101 -8.97 17.04 -80.30
N LYS A 1102 -9.82 16.25 -79.61
CA LYS A 1102 -10.59 15.06 -80.10
C LYS A 1102 -9.99 13.63 -80.32
N HIS A 1103 -10.64 12.69 -79.61
CA HIS A 1103 -11.16 11.36 -80.01
C HIS A 1103 -10.30 10.09 -80.23
N HIS A 1104 -10.79 9.02 -79.58
CA HIS A 1104 -11.00 7.62 -80.04
C HIS A 1104 -9.83 6.60 -80.23
N SER A 1105 -9.99 5.53 -79.45
CA SER A 1105 -10.06 4.10 -79.84
C SER A 1105 -8.81 3.25 -80.17
N SER A 1106 -8.80 2.10 -79.48
CA SER A 1106 -8.56 0.74 -80.00
C SER A 1106 -7.16 0.28 -80.44
N SER A 1107 -6.47 -0.33 -79.47
CA SER A 1107 -6.27 -1.80 -79.36
C SER A 1107 -5.14 -2.54 -80.10
N SER A 1108 -4.70 -3.62 -79.41
CA SER A 1108 -4.13 -4.86 -79.97
C SER A 1108 -2.62 -4.81 -80.36
N ASN A 1109 -1.85 -5.92 -80.37
CA ASN A 1109 -2.18 -7.29 -79.95
C ASN A 1109 -0.93 -8.16 -79.62
N HIS A 1110 -1.22 -9.31 -78.96
CA HIS A 1110 -0.53 -10.62 -78.95
C HIS A 1110 0.51 -10.92 -77.85
N LYS A 1111 0.62 -12.15 -77.28
CA LYS A 1111 -0.07 -13.47 -77.38
C LYS A 1111 0.30 -14.27 -76.08
N SER A 1112 -0.34 -15.36 -75.61
CA SER A 1112 -1.50 -16.18 -76.04
C SER A 1112 -1.98 -17.12 -74.90
N SER A 1113 -3.24 -17.62 -74.99
CA SER A 1113 -3.77 -18.91 -74.46
C SER A 1113 -3.78 -19.21 -72.93
N HIS A 1114 -4.78 -19.88 -72.33
CA HIS A 1114 -6.11 -20.37 -72.78
C HIS A 1114 -6.98 -20.84 -71.59
N HIS A 1115 -8.33 -20.81 -71.74
CA HIS A 1115 -9.38 -21.77 -71.25
C HIS A 1115 -9.44 -22.25 -69.76
N ASP A 1116 -10.60 -22.62 -69.18
CA ASP A 1116 -12.04 -22.33 -69.46
C ASP A 1116 -12.92 -22.54 -68.19
N LYS A 1117 -14.25 -22.47 -68.37
CA LYS A 1117 -15.35 -22.49 -67.38
C LYS A 1117 -15.68 -23.85 -66.71
N ASP A 1118 -16.69 -23.73 -65.83
CA ASP A 1118 -17.90 -24.59 -65.70
C ASP A 1118 -17.91 -25.79 -64.72
N LYS A 1119 -18.79 -25.64 -63.71
CA LYS A 1119 -19.89 -26.54 -63.27
C LYS A 1119 -19.69 -28.02 -62.90
N HIS A 1120 -20.35 -28.35 -61.78
CA HIS A 1120 -21.17 -29.55 -61.51
C HIS A 1120 -20.55 -30.96 -61.33
N SER A 1121 -20.67 -31.43 -60.07
CA SER A 1121 -21.47 -32.61 -59.66
C SER A 1121 -20.87 -34.03 -59.67
N SER A 1122 -21.50 -34.88 -58.84
CA SER A 1122 -21.39 -36.36 -58.77
C SER A 1122 -20.03 -36.90 -58.25
N SER A 1123 -19.94 -37.45 -57.03
CA SER A 1123 -20.33 -38.82 -56.59
C SER A 1123 -19.34 -39.92 -57.05
N ASP A 1124 -19.05 -40.99 -56.31
CA ASP A 1124 -19.90 -41.79 -55.42
C ASP A 1124 -19.06 -42.84 -54.61
N LYS A 1125 -19.69 -43.60 -53.69
CA LYS A 1125 -19.29 -44.92 -53.11
C LYS A 1125 -18.03 -44.93 -52.19
N LYS A 1126 -17.98 -45.60 -51.02
CA LYS A 1126 -18.89 -46.45 -50.19
C LYS A 1126 -18.71 -46.01 -48.71
N ARG A 1127 -19.70 -46.03 -47.77
CA ARG A 1127 -20.46 -47.15 -47.16
C ARG A 1127 -19.57 -48.21 -46.45
N HIS A 1128 -19.90 -48.74 -45.26
CA HIS A 1128 -21.21 -48.87 -44.59
C HIS A 1128 -21.10 -49.08 -43.05
N ARG A 1129 -22.14 -48.69 -42.28
CA ARG A 1129 -22.59 -49.20 -40.95
C ARG A 1129 -21.64 -49.00 -39.74
N GLU A 1130 -22.06 -48.57 -38.56
CA GLU A 1130 -23.27 -48.81 -37.71
C GLU A 1130 -23.38 -50.23 -37.13
N ASP A 1131 -23.36 -50.32 -35.79
CA ASP A 1131 -24.51 -50.88 -35.06
C ASP A 1131 -24.63 -50.25 -33.66
N SER A 1132 -25.67 -50.62 -32.90
CA SER A 1132 -26.15 -49.92 -31.70
C SER A 1132 -26.71 -50.90 -30.64
N GLY A 1133 -26.87 -50.48 -29.37
CA GLY A 1133 -27.51 -51.36 -28.37
C GLY A 1133 -27.51 -50.92 -26.89
N HIS A 1134 -28.63 -50.35 -26.46
CA HIS A 1134 -29.22 -50.35 -25.10
C HIS A 1134 -28.37 -50.45 -23.81
N LYS A 1135 -28.37 -49.32 -23.08
CA LYS A 1135 -29.00 -49.14 -21.75
C LYS A 1135 -29.39 -50.42 -20.96
N HIS A 1136 -28.97 -50.49 -19.69
CA HIS A 1136 -29.95 -50.52 -18.58
C HIS A 1136 -29.37 -50.04 -17.23
N SER A 1137 -30.13 -49.19 -16.54
CA SER A 1137 -30.11 -48.99 -15.08
C SER A 1137 -31.46 -49.49 -14.52
N PRO A 1138 -31.67 -49.71 -13.19
CA PRO A 1138 -31.84 -48.58 -12.25
C PRO A 1138 -31.62 -48.81 -10.71
N SER A 1139 -31.33 -47.72 -9.98
CA SER A 1139 -31.83 -47.43 -8.60
C SER A 1139 -31.29 -48.27 -7.40
N LYS A 1140 -31.43 -47.89 -6.10
CA LYS A 1140 -31.93 -46.66 -5.41
C LYS A 1140 -31.49 -46.66 -3.92
N LYS A 1141 -31.37 -45.46 -3.30
CA LYS A 1141 -31.44 -45.17 -1.84
C LYS A 1141 -30.31 -45.75 -0.93
N SER A 1142 -29.97 -45.16 0.22
CA SER A 1142 -30.29 -43.81 0.77
C SER A 1142 -29.40 -43.45 1.97
N LYS A 1143 -29.10 -42.15 2.11
CA LYS A 1143 -28.81 -41.38 3.35
C LYS A 1143 -28.04 -42.09 4.49
N LYS A 1144 -26.88 -41.53 4.81
CA LYS A 1144 -26.80 -40.71 6.02
C LYS A 1144 -26.29 -39.32 5.67
#